data_AF-A0A355U1J2-F1
#
_entry.id   AF-A0A355U1J2-F1
#
_cell.length_a   1.000
_cell.length_b   1.000
_cell.length_c   1.000
_cell.angle_alpha   90.00
_cell.angle_beta   90.00
_cell.angle_gamma   90.00
#
_symmetry.space_group_name_H-M   'P 1'
#
loop_
_entity.id
_entity.type
_entity.pdbx_description
1 polymer ?
#
loop_
_entity_poly.entity_id
_entity_poly.type
_entity_poly.pdbx_seq_one_letter_code
_entity_poly.pdbx_strand_id
1 'polypeptide(L)'
;MRPNAWDKYEVALLIDMYQRIKAGAISREAGLAELSNNLRQMAINRGVQIDDVYRNLSGMSWQMAIIDKMFTERYSYGRKPAAVFTEMVALYNDEREQYNVILQETKEMIQPQNDTETNRKDFFVEWLNKTNVRIPVSNIVECYEFSFDYAQRHGMSRVSIWEISDVKVYNSIRAKLSASRIFKFSHKTAFTLFEKTSKYYSDFLKETVREEDRKGFEKADVKRQERKEEQLTTNSTVERAVKADNHVEESKRIDETSATNVQTIESADIQSLPSETHVSLADTSLEVKLDFADKQEEYVYTNVVKIITPDGTYAGPLSWRECYSLIVKNLQNRHHELKFILREDDVISGVKINYSETEASLRSPLKMDDGFYLEGNHSAKAIVNRLGVLIKLCGEPYSAYEIYYLQKTATARSDSDVSGSERDSFIPRRIPDNNTIIQFREWLGNGQGMAMATVRGYASAVKTINEWAMVNGIFADSIFDLSATDARKAIAILVANNQFTKFNTERHNQFSAALTKYLGFLGVAQVEVQADNEIDEELKSSVNCILKDKYPYGYKIDSIREAMRFRRFAEEREVELPETDDELKAIIIATGDVIEDKVYARNNDLQEELNSAVDELFQTGINVIYYESFMNNQVELMDKYHITSEDILKEYLQKSITGVSFAKRFMCVGERYTETEAVGAEMMRVWGEEAICSYESLKDRLPYIPESNIQRILFSNSKFVWVSEGIYHSLDRFIITDEDREQILNYVETKCIESGFASLPDVPISHLEVENYSLTPIAIQTAIYRTVLNEQYKLNGKILTKESSTDLDIVTIIKREYAGWDNCSFEEVANRVEEILGVTNRQSAFKALYDDYVRADVDRFVANHYVEFLVDEIDRVLSTIYIHKFGAVKQVSTFAMFPICGIPWNHYVLESFCYKYSKKYSLHVINYNNKNAGIIAEKTFNKSYDEMLAITMANSNVELKKDLIIPYLCENGFLGKSRYGKIDELIKKAQELREG
;
A
#
# COMPACT_ATOMS: atom_id res chain seq x y z
N MET A 1 -28.41 -13.66 27.13
CA MET A 1 -29.56 -14.49 27.60
C MET A 1 -30.64 -14.55 26.51
N ARG A 2 -31.73 -15.33 26.64
CA ARG A 2 -32.95 -15.02 25.85
C ARG A 2 -33.58 -13.77 26.47
N PRO A 3 -34.02 -12.75 25.70
CA PRO A 3 -34.71 -11.61 26.27
C PRO A 3 -36.02 -12.08 26.91
N ASN A 4 -36.33 -11.52 28.10
CA ASN A 4 -37.57 -11.83 28.81
C ASN A 4 -38.80 -11.52 27.96
N ALA A 5 -39.88 -12.27 28.21
CA ALA A 5 -41.20 -11.98 27.65
C ALA A 5 -41.60 -10.53 28.00
N TRP A 6 -42.28 -9.86 27.07
CA TRP A 6 -42.76 -8.50 27.27
C TRP A 6 -43.81 -8.45 28.38
N ASP A 7 -43.76 -7.42 29.22
CA ASP A 7 -44.79 -7.13 30.22
C ASP A 7 -45.70 -5.95 29.81
N LYS A 8 -46.79 -5.74 30.58
CA LYS A 8 -47.78 -4.68 30.33
C LYS A 8 -47.19 -3.26 30.42
N TYR A 9 -46.14 -3.06 31.22
CA TYR A 9 -45.50 -1.77 31.43
C TYR A 9 -44.57 -1.43 30.25
N GLU A 10 -43.79 -2.41 29.78
CA GLU A 10 -42.97 -2.26 28.58
C GLU A 10 -43.83 -1.95 27.33
N VAL A 11 -44.97 -2.63 27.19
CA VAL A 11 -45.91 -2.39 26.08
C VAL A 11 -46.62 -1.03 26.22
N ALA A 12 -46.92 -0.56 27.45
CA ALA A 12 -47.47 0.79 27.65
C ALA A 12 -46.52 1.89 27.16
N LEU A 13 -45.21 1.82 27.45
CA LEU A 13 -44.24 2.78 26.91
C LEU A 13 -44.14 2.72 25.39
N LEU A 14 -44.19 1.52 24.83
CA LEU A 14 -44.14 1.31 23.38
C LEU A 14 -45.36 1.92 22.67
N ILE A 15 -46.56 1.79 23.24
CA ILE A 15 -47.79 2.42 22.72
C ILE A 15 -47.74 3.94 22.90
N ASP A 16 -47.33 4.48 24.07
CA ASP A 16 -47.18 5.92 24.29
C ASP A 16 -46.22 6.55 23.28
N MET A 17 -45.06 5.91 23.07
CA MET A 17 -44.07 6.37 22.09
C MET A 17 -44.57 6.29 20.64
N TYR A 18 -45.25 5.20 20.26
CA TYR A 18 -45.87 5.08 18.93
C TYR A 18 -46.81 6.25 18.64
N GLN A 19 -47.65 6.61 19.61
CA GLN A 19 -48.64 7.67 19.45
C GLN A 19 -47.99 9.06 19.43
N ARG A 20 -46.93 9.30 20.23
CA ARG A 20 -46.12 10.53 20.17
C ARG A 20 -45.43 10.71 18.80
N ILE A 21 -44.87 9.64 18.23
CA ILE A 21 -44.27 9.65 16.88
C ILE A 21 -45.37 9.91 15.82
N LYS A 22 -46.51 9.20 15.91
CA LYS A 22 -47.64 9.35 14.96
C LYS A 22 -48.28 10.74 14.98
N ALA A 23 -48.29 11.39 16.13
CA ALA A 23 -48.73 12.77 16.30
C ALA A 23 -47.69 13.82 15.84
N GLY A 24 -46.50 13.40 15.40
CA GLY A 24 -45.41 14.30 15.00
C GLY A 24 -44.74 15.05 16.17
N ALA A 25 -44.98 14.64 17.41
CA ALA A 25 -44.42 15.29 18.59
C ALA A 25 -42.92 14.95 18.84
N ILE A 26 -42.41 13.90 18.19
CA ILE A 26 -41.00 13.50 18.20
C ILE A 26 -40.66 12.75 16.90
N SER A 27 -39.43 12.84 16.42
CA SER A 27 -38.99 12.05 15.25
C SER A 27 -38.91 10.56 15.58
N ARG A 28 -38.96 9.71 14.55
CA ARG A 28 -38.94 8.25 14.73
C ARG A 28 -37.62 7.79 15.36
N GLU A 29 -36.51 8.41 14.96
CA GLU A 29 -35.16 8.10 15.41
C GLU A 29 -34.98 8.49 16.88
N ALA A 30 -35.38 9.72 17.25
CA ALA A 30 -35.30 10.20 18.63
C ALA A 30 -36.25 9.43 19.56
N GLY A 31 -37.48 9.14 19.10
CA GLY A 31 -38.45 8.37 19.88
C GLY A 31 -38.04 6.92 20.13
N LEU A 32 -37.40 6.26 19.16
CA LEU A 32 -36.84 4.91 19.35
C LEU A 32 -35.65 4.91 20.32
N ALA A 33 -34.81 5.96 20.31
CA ALA A 33 -33.72 6.11 21.28
C ALA A 33 -34.24 6.38 22.70
N GLU A 34 -35.21 7.29 22.85
CA GLU A 34 -35.87 7.57 24.13
C GLU A 34 -36.53 6.30 24.70
N LEU A 35 -37.27 5.55 23.88
CA LEU A 35 -37.91 4.29 24.28
C LEU A 35 -36.90 3.22 24.71
N SER A 36 -35.84 3.01 23.94
CA SER A 36 -34.74 2.08 24.26
C SER A 36 -34.11 2.42 25.62
N ASN A 37 -33.83 3.70 25.85
CA ASN A 37 -33.23 4.16 27.11
C ASN A 37 -34.20 4.00 28.29
N ASN A 38 -35.47 4.38 28.14
CA ASN A 38 -36.48 4.25 29.20
C ASN A 38 -36.72 2.79 29.61
N LEU A 39 -36.80 1.87 28.65
CA LEU A 39 -36.97 0.43 28.92
C LEU A 39 -35.75 -0.17 29.62
N ARG A 40 -34.53 0.24 29.21
CA ARG A 40 -33.28 -0.18 29.85
C ARG A 40 -33.15 0.38 31.26
N GLN A 41 -33.48 1.65 31.48
CA GLN A 41 -33.46 2.27 32.81
C GLN A 41 -34.49 1.61 33.74
N MET A 42 -35.70 1.33 33.26
CA MET A 42 -36.71 0.58 34.03
C MET A 42 -36.24 -0.83 34.40
N ALA A 43 -35.53 -1.52 33.50
CA ALA A 43 -34.95 -2.84 33.79
C ALA A 43 -33.85 -2.76 34.87
N ILE A 44 -32.96 -1.76 34.78
CA ILE A 44 -31.93 -1.47 35.80
C ILE A 44 -32.58 -1.17 37.16
N ASN A 45 -33.57 -0.27 37.20
CA ASN A 45 -34.29 0.11 38.42
C ASN A 45 -35.03 -1.08 39.07
N ARG A 46 -35.44 -2.07 38.27
CA ARG A 46 -36.05 -3.34 38.73
C ARG A 46 -35.00 -4.43 39.09
N GLY A 47 -33.70 -4.12 39.07
CA GLY A 47 -32.63 -5.06 39.40
C GLY A 47 -32.36 -6.14 38.34
N VAL A 48 -32.82 -5.95 37.10
CA VAL A 48 -32.60 -6.89 36.00
C VAL A 48 -31.21 -6.66 35.41
N GLN A 49 -30.39 -7.71 35.33
CA GLN A 49 -29.15 -7.65 34.57
C GLN A 49 -29.45 -7.63 33.06
N ILE A 50 -28.98 -6.59 32.39
CA ILE A 50 -29.18 -6.35 30.96
C ILE A 50 -27.86 -6.45 30.19
N ASP A 51 -27.94 -6.84 28.92
CA ASP A 51 -26.83 -6.88 27.97
C ASP A 51 -27.06 -5.89 26.80
N ASP A 52 -26.08 -5.77 25.90
CA ASP A 52 -26.16 -4.86 24.72
C ASP A 52 -27.23 -5.22 23.69
N VAL A 53 -27.87 -6.38 23.86
CA VAL A 53 -28.98 -6.86 23.03
C VAL A 53 -30.34 -6.53 23.67
N TYR A 54 -30.41 -6.38 25.00
CA TYR A 54 -31.66 -6.10 25.72
C TYR A 54 -32.28 -4.75 25.31
N ARG A 55 -33.49 -4.84 24.73
CA ARG A 55 -34.37 -3.73 24.31
C ARG A 55 -33.67 -2.62 23.50
N ASN A 56 -32.66 -2.99 22.71
CA ASN A 56 -31.89 -2.04 21.89
C ASN A 56 -32.71 -1.44 20.72
N LEU A 57 -32.18 -0.38 20.11
CA LEU A 57 -32.78 0.38 19.00
C LEU A 57 -33.36 -0.51 17.88
N SER A 58 -32.61 -1.51 17.41
CA SER A 58 -33.05 -2.44 16.36
C SER A 58 -34.25 -3.28 16.80
N GLY A 59 -34.21 -3.79 18.03
CA GLY A 59 -35.34 -4.47 18.66
C GLY A 59 -36.57 -3.57 18.79
N MET A 60 -36.38 -2.29 19.18
CA MET A 60 -37.49 -1.34 19.32
C MET A 60 -38.13 -0.99 17.98
N SER A 61 -37.34 -0.82 16.92
CA SER A 61 -37.86 -0.55 15.57
C SER A 61 -38.79 -1.65 15.07
N TRP A 62 -38.46 -2.92 15.33
CA TRP A 62 -39.31 -4.07 14.96
C TRP A 62 -40.64 -4.08 15.75
N GLN A 63 -40.59 -3.81 17.05
CA GLN A 63 -41.77 -3.83 17.93
C GLN A 63 -42.70 -2.64 17.64
N MET A 64 -42.11 -1.48 17.33
CA MET A 64 -42.83 -0.30 16.83
C MET A 64 -43.60 -0.61 15.54
N ALA A 65 -43.00 -1.37 14.61
CA ALA A 65 -43.67 -1.79 13.38
C ALA A 65 -44.80 -2.83 13.61
N ILE A 66 -44.75 -3.62 14.68
CA ILE A 66 -45.86 -4.51 15.07
C ILE A 66 -47.04 -3.67 15.60
N ILE A 67 -46.77 -2.71 16.48
CA ILE A 67 -47.77 -1.82 17.05
C ILE A 67 -48.45 -0.98 15.97
N ASP A 68 -47.67 -0.42 15.03
CA ASP A 68 -48.19 0.33 13.88
C ASP A 68 -49.17 -0.51 13.04
N LYS A 69 -48.84 -1.78 12.78
CA LYS A 69 -49.73 -2.72 12.06
C LYS A 69 -51.00 -3.07 12.83
N MET A 70 -50.93 -3.16 14.17
CA MET A 70 -52.13 -3.39 15.00
C MET A 70 -53.06 -2.17 15.02
N PHE A 71 -52.53 -0.95 15.00
CA PHE A 71 -53.31 0.29 14.92
C PHE A 71 -53.79 0.68 13.51
N THR A 72 -53.47 -0.11 12.48
CA THR A 72 -53.82 0.18 11.07
C THR A 72 -54.59 -0.97 10.37
N GLU A 73 -55.06 -1.95 11.14
CA GLU A 73 -55.88 -3.11 10.71
C GLU A 73 -55.30 -3.99 9.57
N ARG A 74 -54.03 -3.79 9.20
CA ARG A 74 -53.35 -4.54 8.12
C ARG A 74 -52.39 -5.59 8.64
N TYR A 75 -52.90 -6.50 9.48
CA TYR A 75 -52.12 -7.63 9.97
C TYR A 75 -52.42 -8.92 9.19
N SER A 76 -51.60 -9.22 8.18
CA SER A 76 -51.62 -10.47 7.42
C SER A 76 -50.21 -11.05 7.26
N TYR A 77 -50.07 -12.33 7.65
CA TYR A 77 -48.86 -13.17 7.65
C TYR A 77 -47.69 -12.81 8.60
N GLY A 78 -47.26 -13.82 9.39
CA GLY A 78 -45.98 -13.85 10.14
C GLY A 78 -46.09 -13.72 11.67
N ARG A 79 -46.23 -14.88 12.37
CA ARG A 79 -46.31 -15.06 13.85
C ARG A 79 -47.15 -14.03 14.63
N LYS A 80 -48.33 -14.46 15.12
CA LYS A 80 -49.21 -13.67 16.01
C LYS A 80 -48.40 -12.92 17.09
N PRO A 81 -48.69 -11.63 17.36
CA PRO A 81 -48.12 -10.91 18.49
C PRO A 81 -48.36 -11.65 19.81
N ALA A 82 -47.52 -11.40 20.82
CA ALA A 82 -47.76 -11.92 22.17
C ALA A 82 -49.09 -11.37 22.72
N ALA A 83 -49.81 -12.14 23.52
CA ALA A 83 -51.16 -11.78 23.98
C ALA A 83 -51.21 -10.37 24.62
N VAL A 84 -50.22 -10.04 25.46
CA VAL A 84 -50.02 -8.71 26.09
C VAL A 84 -49.98 -7.54 25.09
N PHE A 85 -49.53 -7.73 23.85
CA PHE A 85 -49.58 -6.68 22.81
C PHE A 85 -51.00 -6.42 22.34
N THR A 86 -51.78 -7.47 22.14
CA THR A 86 -53.19 -7.37 21.73
C THR A 86 -54.05 -6.83 22.88
N GLU A 87 -53.83 -7.33 24.10
CA GLU A 87 -54.50 -6.88 25.33
C GLU A 87 -54.25 -5.39 25.60
N MET A 88 -53.01 -4.91 25.53
CA MET A 88 -52.70 -3.50 25.79
C MET A 88 -53.16 -2.55 24.69
N VAL A 89 -53.25 -3.00 23.42
CA VAL A 89 -53.85 -2.20 22.34
C VAL A 89 -55.38 -2.13 22.48
N ALA A 90 -56.03 -3.23 22.87
CA ALA A 90 -57.46 -3.21 23.22
C ALA A 90 -57.70 -2.27 24.42
N LEU A 91 -56.92 -2.40 25.50
CA LEU A 91 -57.01 -1.52 26.68
C LEU A 91 -56.80 -0.04 26.33
N TYR A 92 -55.90 0.28 25.39
CA TYR A 92 -55.67 1.65 24.91
C TYR A 92 -56.86 2.24 24.13
N ASN A 93 -57.58 1.40 23.37
CA ASN A 93 -58.72 1.78 22.54
C ASN A 93 -60.03 1.82 23.33
N ASP A 94 -60.29 0.80 24.14
CA ASP A 94 -61.59 0.52 24.75
C ASP A 94 -61.68 0.99 26.21
N GLU A 95 -60.57 0.97 26.96
CA GLU A 95 -60.53 1.21 28.42
C GLU A 95 -59.43 2.21 28.83
N ARG A 96 -59.40 3.36 28.13
CA ARG A 96 -58.29 4.31 28.16
C ARG A 96 -57.83 4.77 29.55
N GLU A 97 -58.72 4.93 30.52
CA GLU A 97 -58.32 5.34 31.88
C GLU A 97 -57.45 4.28 32.57
N GLN A 98 -57.71 2.99 32.37
CA GLN A 98 -56.89 1.92 32.95
C GLN A 98 -55.51 1.86 32.28
N TYR A 99 -55.46 2.08 30.95
CA TYR A 99 -54.20 2.24 30.24
C TYR A 99 -53.38 3.43 30.79
N ASN A 100 -54.01 4.57 31.05
CA ASN A 100 -53.34 5.77 31.57
C ASN A 100 -52.73 5.51 32.96
N VAL A 101 -53.41 4.76 33.84
CA VAL A 101 -52.88 4.34 35.15
C VAL A 101 -51.63 3.48 35.00
N ILE A 102 -51.64 2.46 34.12
CA ILE A 102 -50.47 1.61 33.86
C ILE A 102 -49.30 2.43 33.29
N LEU A 103 -49.57 3.38 32.39
CA LEU A 103 -48.54 4.26 31.83
C LEU A 103 -47.94 5.19 32.91
N GLN A 104 -48.75 5.68 33.85
CA GLN A 104 -48.28 6.50 34.97
C GLN A 104 -47.41 5.69 35.94
N GLU A 105 -47.87 4.50 36.36
CA GLU A 105 -47.05 3.54 37.13
C GLU A 105 -45.71 3.27 36.42
N THR A 106 -45.72 3.12 35.08
CA THR A 106 -44.50 2.88 34.31
C THR A 106 -43.53 4.06 34.35
N LYS A 107 -44.03 5.30 34.26
CA LYS A 107 -43.21 6.52 34.28
C LYS A 107 -42.55 6.74 35.64
N GLU A 108 -43.20 6.31 36.72
CA GLU A 108 -42.62 6.31 38.07
C GLU A 108 -41.47 5.29 38.21
N MET A 109 -41.57 4.12 37.57
CA MET A 109 -40.50 3.10 37.57
C MET A 109 -39.24 3.47 36.78
N ILE A 110 -39.28 4.53 35.97
CA ILE A 110 -38.11 5.02 35.20
C ILE A 110 -37.27 6.04 35.99
N GLN A 111 -37.84 6.70 37.00
CA GLN A 111 -37.14 7.78 37.72
C GLN A 111 -35.83 7.28 38.37
N PRO A 112 -34.70 7.99 38.21
CA PRO A 112 -33.41 7.52 38.71
C PRO A 112 -33.31 7.63 40.23
N GLN A 113 -32.66 6.65 40.86
CA GLN A 113 -32.08 6.82 42.19
C GLN A 113 -30.69 7.46 42.04
N ASN A 114 -30.41 8.52 42.80
CA ASN A 114 -29.20 9.32 42.66
C ASN A 114 -27.92 8.61 43.17
N ASP A 115 -26.81 8.99 42.53
CA ASP A 115 -25.42 8.99 43.00
C ASP A 115 -24.66 7.67 43.25
N THR A 116 -23.70 7.41 42.35
CA THR A 116 -22.51 6.58 42.65
C THR A 116 -21.18 7.25 42.27
N GLU A 117 -21.12 8.10 41.24
CA GLU A 117 -19.87 8.68 40.75
C GLU A 117 -19.37 9.86 41.60
N THR A 118 -20.25 10.82 41.94
CA THR A 118 -19.92 12.00 42.76
C THR A 118 -19.43 11.62 44.16
N ASN A 119 -20.07 10.62 44.77
CA ASN A 119 -19.96 10.31 46.20
C ASN A 119 -18.54 9.84 46.60
N ARG A 120 -17.85 9.05 45.76
CA ARG A 120 -16.53 8.49 46.13
C ARG A 120 -15.37 9.48 46.04
N LYS A 121 -15.45 10.44 45.11
CA LYS A 121 -14.46 11.54 45.01
C LYS A 121 -14.49 12.37 46.29
N ASP A 122 -15.68 12.74 46.74
CA ASP A 122 -15.89 13.55 47.95
C ASP A 122 -15.44 12.81 49.22
N PHE A 123 -15.76 11.52 49.37
CA PHE A 123 -15.24 10.71 50.49
C PHE A 123 -13.71 10.61 50.51
N PHE A 124 -13.04 10.51 49.35
CA PHE A 124 -11.57 10.49 49.32
C PHE A 124 -10.96 11.85 49.67
N VAL A 125 -11.57 12.95 49.22
CA VAL A 125 -11.18 14.32 49.61
C VAL A 125 -11.35 14.52 51.12
N GLU A 126 -12.48 14.08 51.70
CA GLU A 126 -12.71 14.16 53.15
C GLU A 126 -11.70 13.32 53.94
N TRP A 127 -11.36 12.12 53.45
CA TRP A 127 -10.34 11.25 54.04
C TRP A 127 -8.96 11.91 54.02
N LEU A 128 -8.49 12.41 52.87
CA LEU A 128 -7.18 13.08 52.75
C LEU A 128 -7.02 14.28 53.70
N ASN A 129 -8.10 15.05 53.92
CA ASN A 129 -8.11 16.16 54.87
C ASN A 129 -7.95 15.70 56.33
N LYS A 130 -8.42 14.49 56.68
CA LYS A 130 -8.26 13.89 58.02
C LYS A 130 -6.87 13.25 58.22
N THR A 131 -6.23 12.73 57.15
CA THR A 131 -4.94 12.02 57.22
C THR A 131 -3.71 12.93 57.40
N ASN A 132 -3.88 14.26 57.42
CA ASN A 132 -2.81 15.27 57.60
C ASN A 132 -1.65 15.11 56.60
N VAL A 133 -1.99 15.12 55.31
CA VAL A 133 -1.03 15.00 54.20
C VAL A 133 -0.20 16.28 53.99
N ARG A 134 1.10 16.13 53.68
CA ARG A 134 2.03 17.27 53.44
C ARG A 134 1.89 17.94 52.07
N ILE A 135 0.99 17.45 51.22
CA ILE A 135 0.79 17.89 49.84
C ILE A 135 -0.66 18.39 49.74
N PRO A 136 -0.94 19.55 49.10
CA PRO A 136 -2.30 20.06 48.95
C PRO A 136 -3.24 19.01 48.32
N VAL A 137 -4.42 18.85 48.90
CA VAL A 137 -5.40 17.82 48.50
C VAL A 137 -5.84 17.96 47.05
N SER A 138 -6.02 19.21 46.57
CA SER A 138 -6.28 19.54 45.16
C SER A 138 -5.24 18.89 44.22
N ASN A 139 -3.96 19.10 44.50
CA ASN A 139 -2.86 18.60 43.68
C ASN A 139 -2.76 17.06 43.71
N ILE A 140 -3.22 16.41 44.79
CA ILE A 140 -3.32 14.94 44.85
C ILE A 140 -4.46 14.48 43.93
N VAL A 141 -5.65 15.09 44.05
CA VAL A 141 -6.84 14.74 43.24
C VAL A 141 -6.57 14.97 41.75
N GLU A 142 -6.08 16.14 41.35
CA GLU A 142 -5.73 16.46 39.96
C GLU A 142 -4.68 15.50 39.38
N CYS A 143 -3.64 15.18 40.16
CA CYS A 143 -2.63 14.21 39.77
C CYS A 143 -3.22 12.81 39.57
N TYR A 144 -4.17 12.42 40.41
CA TYR A 144 -4.86 11.15 40.36
C TYR A 144 -5.80 11.05 39.14
N GLU A 145 -6.60 12.09 38.89
CA GLU A 145 -7.48 12.18 37.72
C GLU A 145 -6.64 12.15 36.43
N PHE A 146 -5.60 12.97 36.32
CA PHE A 146 -4.68 12.96 35.17
C PHE A 146 -3.97 11.61 34.98
N SER A 147 -3.47 10.99 36.05
CA SER A 147 -2.72 9.72 35.95
C SER A 147 -3.63 8.54 35.57
N PHE A 148 -4.90 8.55 35.99
CA PHE A 148 -5.85 7.48 35.66
C PHE A 148 -6.60 7.72 34.35
N ASP A 149 -6.81 8.96 33.92
CA ASP A 149 -7.20 9.33 32.55
C ASP A 149 -6.11 8.90 31.55
N TYR A 150 -4.83 9.18 31.85
CA TYR A 150 -3.70 8.61 31.10
C TYR A 150 -3.75 7.07 31.11
N ALA A 151 -4.03 6.44 32.26
CA ALA A 151 -4.16 4.98 32.34
C ALA A 151 -5.31 4.43 31.48
N GLN A 152 -6.42 5.15 31.33
CA GLN A 152 -7.53 4.77 30.45
C GLN A 152 -7.15 4.90 28.97
N ARG A 153 -6.67 6.07 28.55
CA ARG A 153 -6.27 6.36 27.16
C ARG A 153 -5.22 5.38 26.64
N HIS A 154 -4.29 4.98 27.52
CA HIS A 154 -3.26 3.98 27.18
C HIS A 154 -3.63 2.53 27.55
N GLY A 155 -4.91 2.22 27.81
CA GLY A 155 -5.44 0.86 27.98
C GLY A 155 -4.94 0.10 29.23
N MET A 156 -4.39 0.81 30.21
CA MET A 156 -3.91 0.26 31.48
C MET A 156 -5.05 0.06 32.49
N SER A 157 -6.07 0.93 32.45
CA SER A 157 -7.37 0.84 33.13
C SER A 157 -8.52 0.77 32.12
N ARG A 158 -9.70 0.29 32.57
CA ARG A 158 -10.98 0.35 31.84
C ARG A 158 -12.06 1.19 32.53
N VAL A 159 -11.78 1.66 33.73
CA VAL A 159 -12.71 2.36 34.62
C VAL A 159 -12.04 3.60 35.20
N SER A 160 -12.83 4.61 35.54
CA SER A 160 -12.39 5.82 36.22
C SER A 160 -11.88 5.46 37.61
N ILE A 161 -10.96 6.26 38.14
CA ILE A 161 -10.40 6.01 39.48
C ILE A 161 -11.48 6.01 40.56
N TRP A 162 -12.48 6.89 40.43
CA TRP A 162 -13.60 7.02 41.37
C TRP A 162 -14.57 5.82 41.31
N GLU A 163 -14.55 5.04 40.23
CA GLU A 163 -15.33 3.80 40.10
C GLU A 163 -14.61 2.60 40.77
N ILE A 164 -13.30 2.65 40.96
CA ILE A 164 -12.52 1.55 41.56
C ILE A 164 -12.78 1.48 43.08
N SER A 165 -13.43 0.40 43.52
CA SER A 165 -13.63 0.06 44.94
C SER A 165 -12.67 -1.03 45.44
N ASP A 166 -12.14 -1.87 44.55
CA ASP A 166 -11.25 -2.97 44.93
C ASP A 166 -9.77 -2.53 44.97
N VAL A 167 -9.16 -2.65 46.15
CA VAL A 167 -7.73 -2.40 46.44
C VAL A 167 -6.79 -3.15 45.48
N LYS A 168 -7.12 -4.37 45.06
CA LYS A 168 -6.33 -5.20 44.14
C LYS A 168 -6.37 -4.64 42.72
N VAL A 169 -7.56 -4.22 42.26
CA VAL A 169 -7.74 -3.59 40.94
C VAL A 169 -6.95 -2.29 40.88
N TYR A 170 -7.10 -1.43 41.90
CA TYR A 170 -6.31 -0.19 42.00
C TYR A 170 -4.80 -0.46 41.99
N ASN A 171 -4.30 -1.41 42.79
CA ASN A 171 -2.87 -1.70 42.85
C ASN A 171 -2.31 -2.31 41.56
N SER A 172 -3.11 -3.07 40.80
CA SER A 172 -2.72 -3.56 39.47
C SER A 172 -2.49 -2.40 38.49
N ILE A 173 -3.39 -1.42 38.46
CA ILE A 173 -3.26 -0.23 37.59
C ILE A 173 -2.09 0.65 38.06
N ARG A 174 -1.97 0.87 39.38
CA ARG A 174 -0.85 1.60 39.99
C ARG A 174 0.51 1.03 39.57
N ALA A 175 0.69 -0.29 39.65
CA ALA A 175 1.92 -0.95 39.25
C ALA A 175 2.26 -0.75 37.76
N LYS A 176 1.26 -0.76 36.87
CA LYS A 176 1.45 -0.48 35.43
C LYS A 176 1.89 0.97 35.19
N LEU A 177 1.29 1.94 35.88
CA LEU A 177 1.68 3.35 35.81
C LEU A 177 3.12 3.58 36.31
N SER A 178 3.48 3.03 37.47
CA SER A 178 4.84 3.10 38.03
C SER A 178 5.90 2.47 37.12
N ALA A 179 5.55 1.39 36.39
CA ALA A 179 6.46 0.71 35.45
C ALA A 179 6.55 1.37 34.06
N SER A 180 5.67 2.32 33.73
CA SER A 180 5.59 2.91 32.40
C SER A 180 6.73 3.89 32.13
N ARG A 181 7.71 3.47 31.31
CA ARG A 181 8.81 4.35 30.85
C ARG A 181 8.28 5.57 30.11
N ILE A 182 7.26 5.42 29.26
CA ILE A 182 6.68 6.52 28.48
C ILE A 182 6.07 7.57 29.43
N PHE A 183 5.22 7.15 30.38
CA PHE A 183 4.59 8.06 31.36
C PHE A 183 5.65 8.84 32.18
N LYS A 184 6.74 8.16 32.57
CA LYS A 184 7.89 8.76 33.27
C LYS A 184 8.63 9.81 32.44
N PHE A 185 8.75 9.63 31.12
CA PHE A 185 9.45 10.56 30.23
C PHE A 185 8.54 11.70 29.74
N SER A 186 7.32 11.43 29.28
CA SER A 186 6.41 12.46 28.74
C SER A 186 5.76 13.33 29.82
N HIS A 187 5.53 12.78 31.03
CA HIS A 187 4.80 13.47 32.10
C HIS A 187 5.56 13.42 33.45
N LYS A 188 6.87 13.69 33.40
CA LYS A 188 7.81 13.62 34.54
C LYS A 188 7.30 14.23 35.86
N THR A 189 6.64 15.39 35.80
CA THR A 189 6.10 16.08 37.00
C THR A 189 4.94 15.30 37.63
N ALA A 190 3.96 14.87 36.81
CA ALA A 190 2.83 14.06 37.25
C ALA A 190 3.32 12.70 37.77
N PHE A 191 4.21 12.02 37.04
CA PHE A 191 4.85 10.76 37.48
C PHE A 191 5.51 10.89 38.85
N THR A 192 6.30 11.95 39.07
CA THR A 192 7.03 12.18 40.34
C THR A 192 6.09 12.47 41.51
N LEU A 193 4.97 13.14 41.25
CA LEU A 193 3.94 13.39 42.25
C LEU A 193 3.13 12.11 42.53
N PHE A 194 2.75 11.37 41.48
CA PHE A 194 2.04 10.10 41.56
C PHE A 194 2.83 9.07 42.37
N GLU A 195 4.12 8.85 42.10
CA GLU A 195 4.93 7.88 42.86
C GLU A 195 4.96 8.19 44.38
N LYS A 196 4.96 9.47 44.76
CA LYS A 196 4.92 9.90 46.17
C LYS A 196 3.55 9.70 46.83
N THR A 197 2.47 9.86 46.07
CA THR A 197 1.10 9.93 46.60
C THR A 197 0.28 8.67 46.34
N SER A 198 0.65 7.81 45.37
CA SER A 198 -0.16 6.70 44.83
C SER A 198 -0.57 5.64 45.86
N LYS A 199 0.05 5.63 47.04
CA LYS A 199 -0.36 4.75 48.13
C LYS A 199 -1.65 5.22 48.84
N TYR A 200 -1.95 6.52 48.84
CA TYR A 200 -3.04 7.10 49.62
C TYR A 200 -4.41 6.49 49.29
N TYR A 201 -4.76 6.30 48.01
CA TYR A 201 -6.04 5.68 47.65
C TYR A 201 -6.06 4.15 47.90
N SER A 202 -4.90 3.49 47.87
CA SER A 202 -4.81 2.09 48.36
C SER A 202 -5.10 1.97 49.84
N ASP A 203 -4.77 2.99 50.63
CA ASP A 203 -4.95 2.95 52.09
C ASP A 203 -6.38 3.44 52.45
N PHE A 204 -6.92 4.45 51.76
CA PHE A 204 -8.36 4.80 51.77
C PHE A 204 -9.27 3.59 51.49
N LEU A 205 -9.05 2.88 50.38
CA LEU A 205 -9.86 1.70 50.03
C LEU A 205 -9.71 0.52 51.02
N LYS A 206 -8.66 0.48 51.85
CA LYS A 206 -8.55 -0.51 52.94
C LYS A 206 -9.25 -0.06 54.22
N GLU A 207 -9.29 1.25 54.46
CA GLU A 207 -9.89 1.82 55.66
C GLU A 207 -11.42 1.88 55.54
N THR A 208 -11.95 2.19 54.35
CA THR A 208 -13.40 2.09 54.06
C THR A 208 -13.92 0.67 54.25
N VAL A 209 -13.24 -0.35 53.70
CA VAL A 209 -13.60 -1.77 53.92
C VAL A 209 -13.59 -2.14 55.41
N ARG A 210 -12.61 -1.65 56.19
CA ARG A 210 -12.55 -1.90 57.64
C ARG A 210 -13.68 -1.20 58.42
N GLU A 211 -14.14 -0.03 57.98
CA GLU A 211 -15.31 0.61 58.55
C GLU A 211 -16.62 -0.09 58.17
N GLU A 212 -16.74 -0.54 56.94
CA GLU A 212 -17.90 -1.31 56.46
C GLU A 212 -18.01 -2.65 57.19
N ASP A 213 -16.90 -3.36 57.38
CA ASP A 213 -16.81 -4.56 58.22
C ASP A 213 -17.27 -4.25 59.66
N ARG A 214 -16.75 -3.17 60.29
CA ARG A 214 -17.14 -2.75 61.64
C ARG A 214 -18.64 -2.47 61.76
N LYS A 215 -19.19 -1.67 60.85
CA LYS A 215 -20.63 -1.34 60.79
C LYS A 215 -21.47 -2.59 60.48
N GLY A 216 -20.90 -3.56 59.76
CA GLY A 216 -21.47 -4.89 59.53
C GLY A 216 -21.54 -5.72 60.80
N PHE A 217 -20.48 -5.76 61.60
CA PHE A 217 -20.46 -6.44 62.91
C PHE A 217 -21.43 -5.81 63.91
N GLU A 218 -21.50 -4.47 64.01
CA GLU A 218 -22.47 -3.79 64.88
C GLU A 218 -23.92 -4.08 64.47
N LYS A 219 -24.25 -4.02 63.17
CA LYS A 219 -25.57 -4.40 62.66
C LYS A 219 -25.87 -5.91 62.82
N ALA A 220 -24.85 -6.76 62.78
CA ALA A 220 -25.00 -8.19 63.00
C ALA A 220 -25.30 -8.52 64.48
N ASP A 221 -24.67 -7.83 65.43
CA ASP A 221 -24.95 -8.02 66.87
C ASP A 221 -26.33 -7.47 67.26
N VAL A 222 -26.78 -6.33 66.70
CA VAL A 222 -28.16 -5.85 66.87
C VAL A 222 -29.17 -6.90 66.34
N LYS A 223 -28.98 -7.40 65.11
CA LYS A 223 -29.79 -8.50 64.53
C LYS A 223 -29.62 -9.86 65.23
N ARG A 224 -28.74 -9.97 66.23
CA ARG A 224 -28.52 -11.17 67.05
C ARG A 224 -29.12 -11.02 68.45
N GLN A 225 -29.33 -9.79 68.92
CA GLN A 225 -30.19 -9.49 70.06
C GLN A 225 -31.67 -9.61 69.67
N GLU A 226 -32.10 -9.00 68.56
CA GLU A 226 -33.48 -9.10 68.03
C GLU A 226 -33.91 -10.57 67.83
N ARG A 227 -33.05 -11.39 67.21
CA ARG A 227 -33.32 -12.83 67.01
C ARG A 227 -33.34 -13.67 68.29
N LYS A 228 -32.80 -13.19 69.41
CA LYS A 228 -32.94 -13.87 70.71
C LYS A 228 -34.29 -13.60 71.36
N GLU A 229 -34.92 -12.47 71.07
CA GLU A 229 -36.27 -12.14 71.55
C GLU A 229 -37.34 -12.86 70.71
N GLU A 230 -37.17 -12.95 69.39
CA GLU A 230 -38.07 -13.71 68.50
C GLU A 230 -38.02 -15.24 68.70
N GLN A 231 -36.86 -15.81 69.05
CA GLN A 231 -36.75 -17.24 69.37
C GLN A 231 -37.40 -17.62 70.71
N LEU A 232 -37.72 -16.66 71.58
CA LEU A 232 -38.43 -16.92 72.83
C LEU A 232 -39.96 -17.00 72.64
N THR A 233 -40.51 -16.39 71.58
CA THR A 233 -41.96 -16.35 71.32
C THR A 233 -42.45 -17.49 70.42
N THR A 234 -41.60 -18.00 69.52
CA THR A 234 -41.97 -19.04 68.53
C THR A 234 -41.90 -20.49 69.04
N ASN A 235 -41.27 -20.75 70.19
CA ASN A 235 -41.21 -22.07 70.83
C ASN A 235 -42.53 -22.53 71.50
N SER A 236 -43.66 -21.86 71.25
CA SER A 236 -44.94 -22.14 71.93
C SER A 236 -46.00 -22.86 71.08
N THR A 237 -45.81 -23.05 69.76
CA THR A 237 -46.96 -23.30 68.86
C THR A 237 -46.91 -24.58 68.00
N VAL A 238 -45.79 -25.33 67.91
CA VAL A 238 -45.76 -26.56 67.07
C VAL A 238 -45.10 -27.77 67.75
N GLU A 239 -45.56 -28.10 68.96
CA GLU A 239 -45.79 -29.50 69.28
C GLU A 239 -47.11 -29.96 68.61
N ARG A 240 -47.09 -30.33 67.32
CA ARG A 240 -48.09 -31.22 66.68
C ARG A 240 -47.77 -31.53 65.21
N ALA A 241 -48.20 -32.73 64.78
CA ALA A 241 -48.21 -33.24 63.40
C ALA A 241 -46.88 -33.75 62.80
N VAL A 242 -46.37 -34.83 63.40
CA VAL A 242 -45.49 -35.84 62.79
C VAL A 242 -46.28 -36.72 61.79
N LYS A 243 -45.73 -37.10 60.61
CA LYS A 243 -45.37 -38.49 60.15
C LYS A 243 -45.33 -38.74 58.61
N ALA A 244 -44.39 -39.62 58.21
CA ALA A 244 -44.38 -40.54 57.04
C ALA A 244 -44.21 -39.98 55.61
N ASP A 245 -43.52 -40.65 54.66
CA ASP A 245 -42.36 -41.58 54.75
C ASP A 245 -41.64 -41.72 53.37
N ASN A 246 -40.44 -42.31 53.36
CA ASN A 246 -39.36 -42.27 52.36
C ASN A 246 -39.46 -43.11 51.04
N HIS A 247 -38.58 -42.79 50.06
CA HIS A 247 -37.46 -43.63 49.51
C HIS A 247 -37.33 -44.09 48.01
N VAL A 248 -36.06 -44.06 47.51
CA VAL A 248 -35.31 -44.90 46.50
C VAL A 248 -35.45 -44.71 44.94
N GLU A 249 -34.42 -44.10 44.34
CA GLU A 249 -33.29 -44.67 43.51
C GLU A 249 -33.44 -45.53 42.20
N GLU A 250 -32.70 -45.07 41.17
CA GLU A 250 -31.77 -45.77 40.21
C GLU A 250 -32.13 -46.73 39.02
N SER A 251 -31.44 -46.44 37.89
CA SER A 251 -30.62 -47.37 37.05
C SER A 251 -31.14 -48.11 35.77
N LYS A 252 -30.25 -48.07 34.73
CA LYS A 252 -29.88 -49.06 33.67
C LYS A 252 -30.23 -48.89 32.16
N ARG A 253 -29.31 -49.44 31.35
CA ARG A 253 -29.17 -49.48 29.87
C ARG A 253 -29.93 -50.64 29.22
N ILE A 254 -30.07 -50.61 27.88
CA ILE A 254 -29.67 -51.60 26.83
C ILE A 254 -30.13 -51.00 25.46
N ASP A 255 -29.43 -50.90 24.33
CA ASP A 255 -28.49 -51.72 23.51
C ASP A 255 -29.15 -52.40 22.27
N GLU A 256 -28.32 -52.74 21.26
CA GLU A 256 -28.56 -53.63 20.09
C GLU A 256 -29.28 -53.17 18.78
N THR A 257 -28.46 -52.74 17.80
CA THR A 257 -28.19 -53.36 16.47
C THR A 257 -29.22 -54.22 15.70
N SER A 258 -29.38 -53.99 14.37
CA SER A 258 -28.86 -54.89 13.28
C SER A 258 -29.48 -54.78 11.86
N ALA A 259 -28.63 -54.41 10.88
CA ALA A 259 -28.30 -55.08 9.59
C ALA A 259 -29.30 -55.40 8.43
N THR A 260 -28.73 -55.30 7.20
CA THR A 260 -29.09 -55.94 5.89
C THR A 260 -30.37 -55.46 5.15
N ASN A 261 -30.46 -55.41 3.80
CA ASN A 261 -29.73 -56.14 2.76
C ASN A 261 -29.65 -55.43 1.37
N VAL A 262 -28.49 -55.59 0.70
CA VAL A 262 -28.16 -55.80 -0.74
C VAL A 262 -29.25 -55.65 -1.85
N GLN A 263 -28.97 -54.90 -2.95
CA GLN A 263 -28.87 -55.45 -4.34
C GLN A 263 -28.35 -54.48 -5.42
N THR A 264 -27.70 -55.06 -6.44
CA THR A 264 -26.95 -54.44 -7.56
C THR A 264 -27.71 -54.54 -8.89
N ILE A 265 -27.54 -53.61 -9.82
CA ILE A 265 -27.80 -53.78 -11.27
C ILE A 265 -26.67 -53.12 -12.09
N GLU A 266 -26.25 -53.75 -13.18
CA GLU A 266 -25.16 -53.33 -14.08
C GLU A 266 -25.63 -52.65 -15.39
N SER A 267 -24.74 -51.82 -15.96
CA SER A 267 -24.41 -51.57 -17.39
C SER A 267 -25.45 -51.52 -18.54
N ALA A 268 -25.31 -50.52 -19.43
CA ALA A 268 -24.96 -50.69 -20.87
C ALA A 268 -24.85 -49.34 -21.65
N ASP A 269 -24.10 -49.34 -22.76
CA ASP A 269 -23.64 -48.20 -23.59
C ASP A 269 -24.67 -47.53 -24.54
N ILE A 270 -24.32 -46.38 -25.16
CA ILE A 270 -24.17 -46.19 -26.64
C ILE A 270 -23.84 -44.74 -27.14
N GLN A 271 -22.75 -44.62 -27.94
CA GLN A 271 -22.44 -43.71 -29.10
C GLN A 271 -22.25 -42.15 -29.03
N SER A 272 -20.97 -41.72 -28.99
CA SER A 272 -20.15 -41.03 -30.03
C SER A 272 -20.62 -39.84 -30.94
N LEU A 273 -19.89 -38.70 -30.83
CA LEU A 273 -19.20 -37.88 -31.89
C LEU A 273 -20.01 -37.13 -33.01
N PRO A 274 -19.43 -36.14 -33.78
CA PRO A 274 -18.11 -35.45 -33.71
C PRO A 274 -18.11 -33.89 -33.91
N SER A 275 -16.89 -33.31 -33.92
CA SER A 275 -16.36 -32.33 -34.91
C SER A 275 -15.93 -30.93 -34.47
N GLU A 276 -14.70 -30.60 -34.87
CA GLU A 276 -13.95 -29.35 -34.70
C GLU A 276 -14.37 -28.27 -35.71
N THR A 277 -13.91 -27.03 -35.52
CA THR A 277 -13.64 -26.11 -36.65
C THR A 277 -12.44 -25.21 -36.36
N HIS A 278 -11.57 -25.04 -37.36
CA HIS A 278 -10.22 -24.49 -37.25
C HIS A 278 -10.12 -22.96 -37.50
N VAL A 279 -9.15 -22.34 -36.81
CA VAL A 279 -8.21 -21.30 -37.31
C VAL A 279 -8.70 -19.87 -37.62
N SER A 280 -8.01 -18.89 -37.00
CA SER A 280 -7.33 -17.81 -37.74
C SER A 280 -6.10 -17.29 -36.97
N LEU A 281 -4.96 -17.16 -37.65
CA LEU A 281 -3.70 -16.55 -37.17
C LEU A 281 -3.52 -15.18 -37.84
N ALA A 282 -3.22 -14.13 -37.06
CA ALA A 282 -2.67 -12.87 -37.57
C ALA A 282 -1.98 -12.06 -36.45
N ASP A 283 -0.94 -11.29 -36.83
CA ASP A 283 -0.22 -10.25 -36.08
C ASP A 283 0.38 -10.60 -34.70
N THR A 284 1.60 -11.17 -34.72
CA THR A 284 2.48 -11.25 -33.54
C THR A 284 3.21 -9.92 -33.28
N SER A 285 2.46 -8.86 -32.97
CA SER A 285 2.96 -7.78 -32.10
C SER A 285 2.60 -8.17 -30.67
N LEU A 286 3.58 -8.56 -29.85
CA LEU A 286 3.29 -8.94 -28.47
C LEU A 286 2.88 -7.69 -27.66
N GLU A 287 1.62 -7.69 -27.22
CA GLU A 287 1.11 -6.79 -26.18
C GLU A 287 1.66 -7.27 -24.84
N VAL A 288 2.64 -6.54 -24.31
CA VAL A 288 3.31 -6.86 -23.05
C VAL A 288 2.69 -6.03 -21.94
N LYS A 289 2.25 -6.68 -20.86
CA LYS A 289 1.84 -6.03 -19.63
C LYS A 289 3.08 -5.53 -18.89
N LEU A 290 3.09 -4.25 -18.53
CA LEU A 290 4.12 -3.65 -17.70
C LEU A 290 4.06 -4.23 -16.29
N ASP A 291 5.19 -4.75 -15.81
CA ASP A 291 5.41 -5.03 -14.40
C ASP A 291 6.24 -3.91 -13.76
N PHE A 292 5.68 -3.24 -12.74
CA PHE A 292 6.38 -2.21 -11.98
C PHE A 292 7.50 -2.75 -11.07
N ALA A 293 7.59 -4.07 -10.88
CA ALA A 293 8.72 -4.73 -10.23
C ALA A 293 9.89 -5.01 -11.20
N ASP A 294 9.64 -5.06 -12.51
CA ASP A 294 10.66 -5.36 -13.53
C ASP A 294 11.43 -4.09 -13.93
N LYS A 295 12.76 -4.19 -13.94
CA LYS A 295 13.69 -3.08 -14.18
C LYS A 295 14.20 -3.01 -15.62
N GLN A 296 13.37 -3.42 -16.59
CA GLN A 296 13.75 -3.40 -18.01
C GLN A 296 14.32 -2.05 -18.45
N GLU A 297 15.38 -2.09 -19.26
CA GLU A 297 16.08 -0.87 -19.70
C GLU A 297 15.46 -0.27 -20.97
N GLU A 298 14.75 -1.06 -21.78
CA GLU A 298 14.38 -0.73 -23.16
C GLU A 298 12.87 -0.50 -23.37
N TYR A 299 12.38 0.65 -22.90
CA TYR A 299 11.08 1.21 -23.34
C TYR A 299 11.24 2.13 -24.56
N VAL A 300 12.33 2.00 -25.32
CA VAL A 300 12.64 2.88 -26.45
C VAL A 300 11.85 2.40 -27.68
N TYR A 301 11.10 3.30 -28.31
CA TYR A 301 10.21 3.01 -29.44
C TYR A 301 9.01 2.10 -29.14
N THR A 302 8.61 1.95 -27.87
CA THR A 302 7.33 1.33 -27.49
C THR A 302 6.23 2.39 -27.39
N ASN A 303 5.01 2.02 -27.82
CA ASN A 303 3.80 2.79 -27.59
C ASN A 303 2.94 2.05 -26.57
N VAL A 304 2.30 2.80 -25.67
CA VAL A 304 1.27 2.26 -24.78
C VAL A 304 0.01 2.03 -25.64
N VAL A 305 -0.55 0.82 -25.61
CA VAL A 305 -1.76 0.45 -26.38
C VAL A 305 -3.01 0.49 -25.53
N LYS A 306 -2.87 0.25 -24.23
CA LYS A 306 -3.98 0.14 -23.28
C LYS A 306 -3.50 0.50 -21.88
N ILE A 307 -4.30 1.30 -21.18
CA ILE A 307 -4.12 1.61 -19.76
C ILE A 307 -5.43 1.24 -19.06
N ILE A 308 -5.35 0.41 -18.03
CA ILE A 308 -6.45 0.18 -17.10
C ILE A 308 -6.07 0.90 -15.81
N THR A 309 -6.89 1.87 -15.40
CA THR A 309 -6.81 2.53 -14.09
C THR A 309 -8.07 2.24 -13.28
N PRO A 310 -8.08 2.51 -11.96
CA PRO A 310 -9.28 2.34 -11.14
C PRO A 310 -10.50 3.11 -11.63
N ASP A 311 -10.34 4.23 -12.35
CA ASP A 311 -11.46 5.06 -12.80
C ASP A 311 -11.81 4.85 -14.29
N GLY A 312 -11.10 3.98 -15.02
CA GLY A 312 -11.43 3.67 -16.41
C GLY A 312 -10.37 2.89 -17.20
N THR A 313 -10.80 2.30 -18.32
CA THR A 313 -9.89 1.75 -19.34
C THR A 313 -9.75 2.73 -20.50
N TYR A 314 -8.52 3.01 -20.88
CA TYR A 314 -8.14 3.89 -21.98
C TYR A 314 -7.40 3.06 -23.02
N ALA A 315 -7.88 3.07 -24.27
CA ALA A 315 -7.34 2.26 -25.35
C ALA A 315 -7.00 3.13 -26.57
N GLY A 316 -5.84 2.87 -27.17
CA GLY A 316 -5.30 3.62 -28.29
C GLY A 316 -3.78 3.77 -28.18
N PRO A 317 -3.07 4.13 -29.27
CA PRO A 317 -1.63 4.34 -29.27
C PRO A 317 -1.28 5.62 -28.52
N LEU A 318 -1.13 5.52 -27.21
CA LEU A 318 -0.76 6.60 -26.30
C LEU A 318 0.77 6.69 -26.19
N SER A 319 1.28 7.92 -26.18
CA SER A 319 2.66 8.17 -25.78
C SER A 319 2.84 7.92 -24.27
N TRP A 320 4.05 7.57 -23.86
CA TRP A 320 4.38 7.46 -22.44
C TRP A 320 4.13 8.77 -21.67
N ARG A 321 4.21 9.94 -22.32
CA ARG A 321 3.88 11.25 -21.73
C ARG A 321 2.38 11.39 -21.43
N GLU A 322 1.51 10.92 -22.33
CA GLU A 322 0.06 10.89 -22.10
C GLU A 322 -0.29 9.87 -21.03
N CYS A 323 0.33 8.69 -21.05
CA CYS A 323 0.23 7.70 -19.98
C CYS A 323 0.62 8.28 -18.61
N TYR A 324 1.69 9.09 -18.56
CA TYR A 324 2.13 9.75 -17.32
C TYR A 324 1.09 10.75 -16.82
N SER A 325 0.66 11.70 -17.67
CA SER A 325 -0.35 12.70 -17.34
C SER A 325 -1.66 12.05 -16.86
N LEU A 326 -2.11 11.00 -17.56
CA LEU A 326 -3.39 10.36 -17.31
C LEU A 326 -3.40 9.59 -15.99
N ILE A 327 -2.34 8.84 -15.68
CA ILE A 327 -2.24 8.11 -14.41
C ILE A 327 -1.96 9.06 -13.24
N VAL A 328 -1.19 10.13 -13.42
CA VAL A 328 -1.01 11.13 -12.35
C VAL A 328 -2.30 11.88 -12.05
N LYS A 329 -3.10 12.26 -13.07
CA LYS A 329 -4.45 12.80 -12.85
C LYS A 329 -5.36 11.80 -12.13
N ASN A 330 -5.27 10.51 -12.49
CA ASN A 330 -6.00 9.45 -11.81
C ASN A 330 -5.63 9.38 -10.32
N LEU A 331 -4.34 9.36 -10.01
CA LEU A 331 -3.84 9.38 -8.63
C LEU A 331 -4.25 10.65 -7.87
N GLN A 332 -4.21 11.83 -8.50
CA GLN A 332 -4.63 13.10 -7.90
C GLN A 332 -6.13 13.14 -7.59
N ASN A 333 -6.98 12.61 -8.47
CA ASN A 333 -8.43 12.52 -8.27
C ASN A 333 -8.81 11.50 -7.17
N ARG A 334 -7.91 10.57 -6.85
CA ARG A 334 -8.11 9.53 -5.82
C ARG A 334 -7.45 9.88 -4.48
N HIS A 335 -6.37 10.65 -4.52
CA HIS A 335 -5.55 11.08 -3.39
C HIS A 335 -5.34 12.59 -3.46
N HIS A 336 -6.35 13.35 -3.07
CA HIS A 336 -6.35 14.81 -3.09
C HIS A 336 -5.23 15.42 -2.24
N GLU A 337 -4.67 14.66 -1.29
CA GLU A 337 -3.51 15.04 -0.49
C GLU A 337 -2.18 15.04 -1.26
N LEU A 338 -2.11 14.35 -2.41
CA LEU A 338 -0.90 14.21 -3.22
C LEU A 338 -0.35 15.58 -3.65
N LYS A 339 -1.22 16.57 -3.92
CA LYS A 339 -0.83 17.96 -4.23
C LYS A 339 -0.14 18.71 -3.08
N PHE A 340 -0.33 18.27 -1.83
CA PHE A 340 0.36 18.84 -0.67
C PHE A 340 1.70 18.16 -0.40
N ILE A 341 1.87 16.93 -0.91
CA ILE A 341 3.10 16.11 -0.81
C ILE A 341 4.04 16.38 -2.00
N LEU A 342 3.51 16.78 -3.16
CA LEU A 342 4.27 17.13 -4.36
C LEU A 342 4.55 18.64 -4.42
N ARG A 343 5.20 19.21 -3.39
CA ARG A 343 5.69 20.60 -3.43
C ARG A 343 7.15 20.64 -3.88
N GLU A 344 7.60 21.82 -4.32
CA GLU A 344 8.91 21.98 -4.96
C GLU A 344 10.05 21.43 -4.07
N ASP A 345 10.93 20.66 -4.73
CA ASP A 345 12.15 20.01 -4.21
C ASP A 345 12.06 18.76 -3.31
N ASP A 346 10.87 18.19 -3.05
CA ASP A 346 10.77 16.90 -2.32
C ASP A 346 11.29 15.69 -3.13
N VAL A 347 12.28 14.97 -2.55
CA VAL A 347 12.82 13.71 -3.10
C VAL A 347 12.17 12.52 -2.39
N ILE A 348 11.17 11.94 -3.02
CA ILE A 348 10.39 10.83 -2.45
C ILE A 348 11.00 9.50 -2.90
N SER A 349 11.46 8.69 -1.94
CA SER A 349 12.09 7.37 -2.21
C SER A 349 13.22 7.41 -3.26
N GLY A 350 13.99 8.49 -3.32
CA GLY A 350 15.10 8.66 -4.27
C GLY A 350 14.68 9.05 -5.71
N VAL A 351 13.42 9.45 -5.93
CA VAL A 351 12.92 9.92 -7.23
C VAL A 351 12.37 11.33 -7.09
N LYS A 352 12.98 12.29 -7.80
CA LYS A 352 12.49 13.68 -7.85
C LYS A 352 11.30 13.80 -8.79
N ILE A 353 10.17 14.29 -8.27
CA ILE A 353 8.93 14.54 -9.01
C ILE A 353 8.79 16.06 -9.13
N ASN A 354 9.07 16.61 -10.32
CA ASN A 354 9.03 18.04 -10.55
C ASN A 354 7.58 18.48 -10.78
N TYR A 355 7.02 19.16 -9.79
CA TYR A 355 5.67 19.76 -9.78
C TYR A 355 5.81 21.23 -9.41
N SER A 356 5.11 22.13 -10.11
CA SER A 356 5.20 23.58 -9.85
C SER A 356 3.87 24.29 -10.08
N GLU A 357 3.66 25.39 -9.36
CA GLU A 357 2.49 26.27 -9.51
C GLU A 357 2.59 27.15 -10.78
N THR A 358 3.79 27.23 -11.39
CA THR A 358 4.06 28.07 -12.58
C THR A 358 4.55 27.25 -13.76
N GLU A 359 4.09 27.59 -14.96
CA GLU A 359 4.48 26.90 -16.20
C GLU A 359 5.96 27.14 -16.55
N ALA A 360 6.51 28.30 -16.14
CA ALA A 360 7.83 28.78 -16.54
C ALA A 360 9.02 28.12 -15.81
N SER A 361 8.78 27.33 -14.77
CA SER A 361 9.81 26.62 -13.99
C SER A 361 10.17 25.23 -14.56
N LEU A 362 9.38 24.72 -15.52
CA LEU A 362 9.47 23.36 -16.06
C LEU A 362 9.90 23.34 -17.53
N ARG A 363 10.59 22.29 -17.98
CA ARG A 363 11.12 22.16 -19.35
C ARG A 363 10.05 21.71 -20.36
N SER A 364 9.08 20.89 -19.93
CA SER A 364 7.95 20.44 -20.76
C SER A 364 6.67 20.26 -19.91
N PRO A 365 6.07 21.35 -19.41
CA PRO A 365 4.94 21.29 -18.50
C PRO A 365 3.75 20.45 -19.05
N LEU A 366 3.08 19.76 -18.13
CA LEU A 366 1.83 19.02 -18.31
C LEU A 366 0.81 19.62 -17.35
N LYS A 367 -0.25 20.23 -17.89
CA LYS A 367 -1.27 20.92 -17.08
C LYS A 367 -2.20 19.94 -16.36
N MET A 368 -2.21 20.02 -15.04
CA MET A 368 -3.10 19.25 -14.17
C MET A 368 -4.43 19.98 -13.94
N ASP A 369 -5.41 19.25 -13.39
CA ASP A 369 -6.80 19.73 -13.29
C ASP A 369 -7.03 20.73 -12.14
N ASP A 370 -6.02 20.89 -11.26
CA ASP A 370 -5.98 21.81 -10.12
C ASP A 370 -5.27 23.15 -10.42
N GLY A 371 -4.76 23.34 -11.63
CA GLY A 371 -4.08 24.57 -12.08
C GLY A 371 -2.55 24.53 -12.01
N PHE A 372 -1.96 23.43 -11.55
CA PHE A 372 -0.52 23.23 -11.47
C PHE A 372 0.04 22.52 -12.71
N TYR A 373 1.37 22.43 -12.78
CA TYR A 373 2.09 21.80 -13.89
C TYR A 373 3.05 20.70 -13.39
N LEU A 374 3.08 19.58 -14.12
CA LEU A 374 3.98 18.45 -13.91
C LEU A 374 5.04 18.41 -15.02
N GLU A 375 6.28 18.02 -14.72
CA GLU A 375 7.31 17.87 -15.76
C GLU A 375 7.01 16.68 -16.70
N GLY A 376 6.90 16.94 -17.99
CA GLY A 376 6.67 15.95 -19.04
C GLY A 376 7.95 15.51 -19.78
N ASN A 377 9.08 16.19 -19.60
CA ASN A 377 10.34 15.87 -20.29
C ASN A 377 11.08 14.70 -19.62
N HIS A 378 10.49 13.50 -19.70
CA HIS A 378 10.99 12.28 -19.09
C HIS A 378 11.00 11.13 -20.09
N SER A 379 12.05 10.29 -20.05
CA SER A 379 12.05 9.04 -20.82
C SER A 379 11.01 8.06 -20.30
N ALA A 380 10.55 7.12 -21.13
CA ALA A 380 9.56 6.12 -20.75
C ALA A 380 9.95 5.35 -19.47
N LYS A 381 11.21 4.92 -19.33
CA LYS A 381 11.75 4.33 -18.09
C LYS A 381 11.62 5.26 -16.88
N ALA A 382 11.92 6.55 -17.07
CA ALA A 382 11.85 7.56 -16.01
C ALA A 382 10.40 7.98 -15.66
N ILE A 383 9.44 7.71 -16.55
CA ILE A 383 7.99 7.82 -16.32
C ILE A 383 7.51 6.61 -15.52
N VAL A 384 7.82 5.39 -15.96
CA VAL A 384 7.46 4.13 -15.25
C VAL A 384 7.95 4.15 -13.80
N ASN A 385 9.21 4.54 -13.57
CA ASN A 385 9.76 4.67 -12.22
C ASN A 385 9.01 5.69 -11.35
N ARG A 386 8.62 6.85 -11.93
CA ARG A 386 7.84 7.88 -11.22
C ARG A 386 6.42 7.42 -10.91
N LEU A 387 5.78 6.73 -11.85
CA LEU A 387 4.47 6.11 -11.63
C LEU A 387 4.55 5.07 -10.52
N GLY A 388 5.54 4.17 -10.52
CA GLY A 388 5.74 3.21 -9.43
C GLY A 388 5.91 3.88 -8.07
N VAL A 389 6.74 4.93 -7.96
CA VAL A 389 6.89 5.69 -6.69
C VAL A 389 5.59 6.40 -6.29
N LEU A 390 4.88 7.04 -7.22
CA LEU A 390 3.63 7.75 -6.94
C LEU A 390 2.50 6.79 -6.51
N ILE A 391 2.31 5.67 -7.22
CA ILE A 391 1.33 4.63 -6.88
C ILE A 391 1.63 4.07 -5.48
N LYS A 392 2.91 3.76 -5.19
CA LYS A 392 3.36 3.26 -3.88
C LYS A 392 3.19 4.30 -2.77
N LEU A 393 3.47 5.58 -3.04
CA LEU A 393 3.30 6.69 -2.11
C LEU A 393 1.83 6.89 -1.73
N CYS A 394 0.93 6.77 -2.70
CA CYS A 394 -0.53 6.75 -2.47
C CYS A 394 -1.03 5.47 -1.78
N GLY A 395 -0.14 4.52 -1.47
CA GLY A 395 -0.48 3.26 -0.82
C GLY A 395 -1.34 2.33 -1.68
N GLU A 396 -1.40 2.55 -3.00
CA GLU A 396 -2.14 1.71 -3.94
C GLU A 396 -1.26 0.55 -4.44
N PRO A 397 -1.84 -0.65 -4.66
CA PRO A 397 -1.10 -1.77 -5.22
C PRO A 397 -0.81 -1.54 -6.71
N TYR A 398 0.37 -1.95 -7.19
CA TYR A 398 0.72 -1.83 -8.61
C TYR A 398 -0.28 -2.51 -9.56
N SER A 399 -0.96 -3.56 -9.12
CA SER A 399 -2.03 -4.23 -9.86
C SER A 399 -3.28 -3.38 -10.09
N ALA A 400 -3.41 -2.21 -9.45
CA ALA A 400 -4.48 -1.26 -9.74
C ALA A 400 -4.26 -0.50 -11.07
N TYR A 401 -3.04 -0.48 -11.59
CA TYR A 401 -2.67 0.21 -12.83
C TYR A 401 -2.07 -0.79 -13.82
N GLU A 402 -2.81 -1.15 -14.86
CA GLU A 402 -2.31 -2.07 -15.88
C GLU A 402 -1.97 -1.29 -17.15
N ILE A 403 -0.67 -1.10 -17.39
CA ILE A 403 -0.17 -0.47 -18.62
C ILE A 403 0.26 -1.59 -19.55
N TYR A 404 -0.26 -1.61 -20.77
CA TYR A 404 0.14 -2.54 -21.83
C TYR A 404 0.82 -1.77 -22.96
N TYR A 405 1.94 -2.29 -23.44
CA TYR A 405 2.71 -1.68 -24.54
C TYR A 405 3.12 -2.72 -25.58
N LEU A 406 3.31 -2.27 -26.82
CA LEU A 406 3.80 -3.15 -27.89
C LEU A 406 5.33 -3.23 -27.85
N GLN A 407 5.87 -4.44 -27.71
CA GLN A 407 7.29 -4.72 -27.87
C GLN A 407 7.55 -5.26 -29.28
N LYS A 408 8.52 -4.68 -29.99
CA LYS A 408 8.94 -5.22 -31.30
C LYS A 408 9.85 -6.42 -31.10
N THR A 409 9.40 -7.60 -31.53
CA THR A 409 10.26 -8.77 -31.65
C THR A 409 11.31 -8.53 -32.73
N ALA A 410 12.58 -8.70 -32.39
CA ALA A 410 13.67 -8.63 -33.34
C ALA A 410 13.75 -9.92 -34.16
N THR A 411 13.53 -9.87 -35.47
CA THR A 411 14.15 -10.80 -36.43
C THR A 411 14.07 -10.25 -37.86
N ALA A 412 15.13 -10.55 -38.63
CA ALA A 412 15.26 -10.45 -40.09
C ALA A 412 15.04 -9.08 -40.79
N ARG A 413 16.10 -8.63 -41.47
CA ARG A 413 16.01 -7.70 -42.61
C ARG A 413 15.12 -8.30 -43.71
N SER A 414 14.12 -7.57 -44.19
CA SER A 414 13.69 -7.64 -45.60
C SER A 414 12.86 -6.40 -45.97
N ASP A 415 13.05 -5.93 -47.21
CA ASP A 415 12.24 -4.87 -47.81
C ASP A 415 10.86 -5.40 -48.24
N SER A 416 9.80 -4.59 -48.07
CA SER A 416 8.78 -4.35 -49.12
C SER A 416 7.70 -3.36 -48.67
N ASP A 417 7.12 -2.66 -49.66
CA ASP A 417 6.11 -1.62 -49.52
C ASP A 417 4.73 -2.11 -49.05
N VAL A 418 3.99 -1.21 -48.36
CA VAL A 418 2.52 -1.08 -48.57
C VAL A 418 2.09 0.40 -48.56
N SER A 419 1.68 0.89 -49.72
CA SER A 419 0.64 1.93 -49.88
C SER A 419 -0.74 1.28 -49.84
N GLY A 420 -1.85 1.87 -49.40
CA GLY A 420 -2.15 3.25 -48.97
C GLY A 420 -3.62 3.59 -49.33
N SER A 421 -4.28 4.46 -48.54
CA SER A 421 -5.60 5.08 -48.87
C SER A 421 -5.81 6.29 -47.92
N GLU A 422 -5.59 7.54 -48.31
CA GLU A 422 -6.26 8.42 -49.29
C GLU A 422 -7.63 9.00 -48.88
N ARG A 423 -7.60 10.29 -48.51
CA ARG A 423 -8.29 11.46 -49.11
C ARG A 423 -7.94 12.70 -48.25
N ASP A 424 -7.75 13.94 -48.71
CA ASP A 424 -7.54 14.60 -50.02
C ASP A 424 -6.80 15.92 -49.70
N SER A 425 -5.95 16.58 -50.52
CA SER A 425 -5.22 16.34 -51.78
C SER A 425 -3.96 17.27 -51.72
N PHE A 426 -2.96 17.37 -52.60
CA PHE A 426 -2.87 17.49 -54.07
C PHE A 426 -1.38 17.17 -54.45
N ILE A 427 -1.08 16.47 -55.56
CA ILE A 427 0.29 15.98 -55.90
C ILE A 427 0.81 16.68 -57.17
N PRO A 428 2.08 17.12 -57.22
CA PRO A 428 3.17 16.35 -57.88
C PRO A 428 4.46 16.33 -57.00
N ARG A 429 5.36 15.33 -57.01
CA ARG A 429 5.55 14.02 -57.70
C ARG A 429 6.35 13.11 -56.73
N ARG A 430 6.35 11.78 -56.93
CA ARG A 430 7.39 10.89 -56.34
C ARG A 430 8.57 10.74 -57.32
N ILE A 431 9.76 11.15 -56.90
CA ILE A 431 11.04 10.73 -57.49
C ILE A 431 11.51 9.47 -56.74
N PRO A 432 12.09 8.45 -57.41
CA PRO A 432 12.65 7.28 -56.72
C PRO A 432 13.65 7.69 -55.64
N ASP A 433 13.72 6.95 -54.52
CA ASP A 433 14.78 7.16 -53.51
C ASP A 433 16.13 6.85 -54.19
N ASN A 434 16.95 7.89 -54.36
CA ASN A 434 18.21 7.78 -55.09
C ASN A 434 19.19 6.86 -54.33
N ASN A 435 19.99 6.04 -55.02
CA ASN A 435 20.84 5.01 -54.40
C ASN A 435 21.73 5.60 -53.26
N THR A 436 22.20 6.82 -53.46
CA THR A 436 22.94 7.65 -52.50
C THR A 436 22.23 7.86 -51.15
N ILE A 437 20.89 7.99 -51.10
CA ILE A 437 20.15 8.14 -49.81
C ILE A 437 20.03 6.80 -49.07
N ILE A 438 19.98 5.67 -49.78
CA ILE A 438 19.94 4.34 -49.18
C ILE A 438 21.30 4.05 -48.54
N GLN A 439 22.39 4.27 -49.28
CA GLN A 439 23.76 4.17 -48.78
C GLN A 439 24.02 5.11 -47.59
N PHE A 440 23.47 6.32 -47.61
CA PHE A 440 23.55 7.25 -46.47
C PHE A 440 22.83 6.71 -45.22
N ARG A 441 21.65 6.11 -45.37
CA ARG A 441 20.92 5.46 -44.25
C ARG A 441 21.73 4.30 -43.67
N GLU A 442 22.32 3.46 -44.51
CA GLU A 442 23.16 2.34 -44.08
C GLU A 442 24.43 2.81 -43.37
N TRP A 443 25.08 3.86 -43.86
CA TRP A 443 26.25 4.47 -43.21
C TRP A 443 25.93 5.03 -41.83
N LEU A 444 24.80 5.73 -41.67
CA LEU A 444 24.36 6.24 -40.36
C LEU A 444 24.00 5.11 -39.37
N GLY A 445 23.30 4.08 -39.83
CA GLY A 445 22.89 2.97 -38.98
C GLY A 445 24.06 2.05 -38.60
N ASN A 446 24.74 1.48 -39.60
CA ASN A 446 25.78 0.46 -39.40
C ASN A 446 27.16 1.07 -39.08
N GLY A 447 27.49 2.24 -39.66
CA GLY A 447 28.82 2.87 -39.54
C GLY A 447 28.94 3.93 -38.44
N GLN A 448 27.83 4.53 -38.02
CA GLN A 448 27.79 5.53 -36.94
C GLN A 448 26.95 5.07 -35.72
N GLY A 449 26.42 3.84 -35.74
CA GLY A 449 25.69 3.24 -34.61
C GLY A 449 24.39 3.95 -34.24
N MET A 450 23.80 4.75 -35.14
CA MET A 450 22.64 5.58 -34.79
C MET A 450 21.33 4.78 -34.80
N ALA A 451 20.46 5.08 -33.83
CA ALA A 451 19.14 4.46 -33.76
C ALA A 451 18.27 4.78 -34.98
N MET A 452 17.52 3.78 -35.48
CA MET A 452 16.83 3.83 -36.77
C MET A 452 15.74 4.91 -36.91
N ALA A 453 15.24 5.50 -35.83
CA ALA A 453 14.38 6.68 -35.90
C ALA A 453 15.19 7.93 -36.29
N THR A 454 16.36 8.13 -35.69
CA THR A 454 17.30 9.21 -35.99
C THR A 454 17.85 9.10 -37.41
N VAL A 455 18.20 7.90 -37.86
CA VAL A 455 18.62 7.61 -39.24
C VAL A 455 17.54 8.04 -40.26
N ARG A 456 16.28 7.67 -40.02
CA ARG A 456 15.15 8.07 -40.88
C ARG A 456 14.88 9.56 -40.83
N GLY A 457 15.04 10.19 -39.65
CA GLY A 457 14.96 11.64 -39.47
C GLY A 457 15.98 12.39 -40.33
N TYR A 458 17.26 12.04 -40.24
CA TYR A 458 18.33 12.69 -41.03
C TYR A 458 18.16 12.43 -42.55
N ALA A 459 17.84 11.22 -42.97
CA ALA A 459 17.64 10.95 -44.40
C ALA A 459 16.41 11.69 -44.98
N SER A 460 15.32 11.81 -44.22
CA SER A 460 14.15 12.60 -44.60
C SER A 460 14.45 14.10 -44.65
N ALA A 461 15.24 14.60 -43.70
CA ALA A 461 15.73 15.97 -43.66
C ALA A 461 16.55 16.30 -44.92
N VAL A 462 17.56 15.51 -45.28
CA VAL A 462 18.38 15.75 -46.50
C VAL A 462 17.52 15.73 -47.78
N LYS A 463 16.54 14.82 -47.87
CA LYS A 463 15.60 14.80 -49.00
C LYS A 463 14.74 16.08 -49.07
N THR A 464 14.18 16.51 -47.94
CA THR A 464 13.41 17.77 -47.83
C THR A 464 14.25 18.98 -48.23
N ILE A 465 15.52 19.02 -47.83
CA ILE A 465 16.45 20.10 -48.17
C ILE A 465 16.73 20.13 -49.67
N ASN A 466 17.01 18.98 -50.28
CA ASN A 466 17.25 18.88 -51.73
C ASN A 466 16.02 19.35 -52.52
N GLU A 467 14.83 18.88 -52.16
CA GLU A 467 13.57 19.28 -52.80
C GLU A 467 13.31 20.79 -52.66
N TRP A 468 13.51 21.35 -51.46
CA TRP A 468 13.36 22.79 -51.21
C TRP A 468 14.38 23.62 -52.01
N ALA A 469 15.65 23.19 -52.05
CA ALA A 469 16.71 23.90 -52.76
C ALA A 469 16.52 23.87 -54.29
N MET A 470 16.00 22.77 -54.84
CA MET A 470 15.63 22.69 -56.27
C MET A 470 14.41 23.57 -56.60
N VAL A 471 13.37 23.56 -55.77
CA VAL A 471 12.15 24.39 -55.99
C VAL A 471 12.46 25.89 -55.93
N ASN A 472 13.38 26.31 -55.07
CA ASN A 472 13.82 27.72 -54.97
C ASN A 472 14.97 28.06 -55.94
N GLY A 473 15.35 27.17 -56.86
CA GLY A 473 16.36 27.42 -57.89
C GLY A 473 17.80 27.56 -57.37
N ILE A 474 18.08 27.09 -56.16
CA ILE A 474 19.41 27.14 -55.52
C ILE A 474 20.27 25.97 -56.00
N PHE A 475 19.67 24.79 -56.21
CA PHE A 475 20.32 23.63 -56.81
C PHE A 475 19.88 23.48 -58.27
N ALA A 476 20.85 23.44 -59.20
CA ALA A 476 20.60 23.18 -60.62
C ALA A 476 20.26 21.70 -60.89
N ASP A 477 20.97 20.80 -60.20
CA ASP A 477 20.80 19.34 -60.24
C ASP A 477 20.66 18.80 -58.81
N SER A 478 20.13 17.58 -58.67
CA SER A 478 19.91 16.95 -57.36
C SER A 478 21.23 16.64 -56.65
N ILE A 479 21.31 16.96 -55.35
CA ILE A 479 22.52 16.78 -54.52
C ILE A 479 22.96 15.32 -54.37
N PHE A 480 22.07 14.38 -54.69
CA PHE A 480 22.34 12.94 -54.67
C PHE A 480 23.10 12.45 -55.90
N ASP A 481 23.15 13.28 -56.95
CA ASP A 481 23.76 13.00 -58.26
C ASP A 481 25.05 13.81 -58.49
N LEU A 482 25.41 14.69 -57.55
CA LEU A 482 26.62 15.52 -57.59
C LEU A 482 27.86 14.77 -57.07
N SER A 483 29.03 15.15 -57.58
CA SER A 483 30.31 14.74 -56.98
C SER A 483 30.42 15.24 -55.55
N ALA A 484 31.15 14.53 -54.68
CA ALA A 484 31.36 14.94 -53.28
C ALA A 484 31.90 16.39 -53.15
N THR A 485 32.76 16.81 -54.09
CA THR A 485 33.30 18.17 -54.16
C THR A 485 32.29 19.23 -54.59
N ASP A 486 31.30 18.88 -55.41
CA ASP A 486 30.29 19.82 -55.92
C ASP A 486 29.05 19.87 -55.02
N ALA A 487 28.67 18.74 -54.41
CA ALA A 487 27.69 18.68 -53.32
C ALA A 487 28.10 19.60 -52.16
N ARG A 488 29.39 19.63 -51.79
CA ARG A 488 29.91 20.58 -50.79
C ARG A 488 29.72 22.04 -51.21
N LYS A 489 30.04 22.40 -52.46
CA LYS A 489 29.85 23.78 -52.96
C LYS A 489 28.37 24.18 -52.94
N ALA A 490 27.49 23.28 -53.38
CA ALA A 490 26.05 23.47 -53.35
C ALA A 490 25.55 23.70 -51.90
N ILE A 491 25.97 22.88 -50.94
CA ILE A 491 25.62 23.04 -49.52
C ILE A 491 26.12 24.38 -48.96
N ALA A 492 27.35 24.80 -49.29
CA ALA A 492 27.86 26.09 -48.81
C ALA A 492 27.02 27.28 -49.31
N ILE A 493 26.63 27.26 -50.59
CA ILE A 493 25.74 28.28 -51.19
C ILE A 493 24.34 28.26 -50.53
N LEU A 494 23.82 27.06 -50.23
CA LEU A 494 22.53 26.88 -49.56
C LEU A 494 22.55 27.43 -48.12
N VAL A 495 23.57 27.08 -47.33
CA VAL A 495 23.69 27.51 -45.93
C VAL A 495 23.87 29.03 -45.81
N ALA A 496 24.53 29.66 -46.78
CA ALA A 496 24.67 31.12 -46.88
C ALA A 496 23.40 31.85 -47.37
N ASN A 497 22.31 31.13 -47.72
CA ASN A 497 21.09 31.74 -48.23
C ASN A 497 20.11 32.10 -47.10
N ASN A 498 19.86 33.41 -46.92
CA ASN A 498 18.94 33.95 -45.91
C ASN A 498 17.51 33.37 -45.89
N GLN A 499 17.01 32.83 -47.02
CA GLN A 499 15.72 32.14 -47.06
C GLN A 499 15.83 30.72 -46.47
N PHE A 500 16.93 30.03 -46.71
CA PHE A 500 17.22 28.72 -46.10
C PHE A 500 17.46 28.86 -44.60
N THR A 501 18.16 29.92 -44.17
CA THR A 501 18.37 30.22 -42.75
C THR A 501 17.04 30.25 -42.00
N LYS A 502 16.04 30.99 -42.49
CA LYS A 502 14.69 31.05 -41.90
C LYS A 502 13.98 29.70 -41.90
N PHE A 503 14.00 29.00 -43.03
CA PHE A 503 13.41 27.65 -43.18
C PHE A 503 14.03 26.62 -42.21
N ASN A 504 15.30 26.78 -41.87
CA ASN A 504 16.03 25.97 -40.89
C ASN A 504 15.70 26.37 -39.44
N THR A 505 15.57 27.67 -39.15
CA THR A 505 15.13 28.15 -37.82
C THR A 505 13.73 27.67 -37.47
N GLU A 506 12.81 27.65 -38.44
CA GLU A 506 11.43 27.13 -38.30
C GLU A 506 11.38 25.62 -37.95
N ARG A 507 12.48 24.89 -38.14
CA ARG A 507 12.63 23.48 -37.71
C ARG A 507 13.78 23.28 -36.72
N HIS A 508 14.00 24.24 -35.81
CA HIS A 508 14.96 24.15 -34.70
C HIS A 508 16.39 23.74 -35.15
N ASN A 509 16.84 24.24 -36.31
CA ASN A 509 18.16 23.97 -36.90
C ASN A 509 18.44 22.49 -37.27
N GLN A 510 17.42 21.64 -37.34
CA GLN A 510 17.56 20.21 -37.63
C GLN A 510 18.18 19.92 -39.01
N PHE A 511 18.02 20.83 -39.99
CA PHE A 511 18.57 20.64 -41.32
C PHE A 511 20.10 20.81 -41.38
N SER A 512 20.69 21.70 -40.57
CA SER A 512 22.16 21.82 -40.49
C SER A 512 22.82 20.52 -40.03
N ALA A 513 22.30 19.91 -38.97
CA ALA A 513 22.81 18.63 -38.45
C ALA A 513 22.71 17.49 -39.48
N ALA A 514 21.63 17.47 -40.28
CA ALA A 514 21.43 16.51 -41.36
C ALA A 514 22.47 16.68 -42.49
N LEU A 515 22.76 17.93 -42.89
CA LEU A 515 23.75 18.24 -43.94
C LEU A 515 25.18 17.92 -43.49
N THR A 516 25.55 18.24 -42.24
CA THR A 516 26.87 17.89 -41.69
C THR A 516 27.10 16.37 -41.72
N LYS A 517 26.08 15.58 -41.40
CA LYS A 517 26.17 14.11 -41.48
C LYS A 517 26.21 13.60 -42.92
N TYR A 518 25.49 14.23 -43.85
CA TYR A 518 25.54 13.87 -45.27
C TYR A 518 26.90 14.16 -45.93
N LEU A 519 27.54 15.27 -45.57
CA LEU A 519 28.93 15.57 -46.00
C LEU A 519 29.93 14.53 -45.49
N GLY A 520 29.81 14.14 -44.21
CA GLY A 520 30.63 13.08 -43.61
C GLY A 520 30.47 11.73 -44.33
N PHE A 521 29.24 11.39 -44.77
CA PHE A 521 28.98 10.20 -45.59
C PHE A 521 29.67 10.25 -46.96
N LEU A 522 29.72 11.41 -47.61
CA LEU A 522 30.43 11.60 -48.88
C LEU A 522 31.98 11.59 -48.74
N GLY A 523 32.50 11.28 -47.55
CA GLY A 523 33.94 11.30 -47.25
C GLY A 523 34.53 12.70 -47.16
N VAL A 524 33.68 13.73 -47.08
CA VAL A 524 34.10 15.14 -47.02
C VAL A 524 33.97 15.61 -45.58
N ALA A 525 35.08 15.57 -44.85
CA ALA A 525 35.16 16.11 -43.50
C ALA A 525 34.80 17.61 -43.53
N GLN A 526 33.78 17.95 -42.73
CA GLN A 526 33.30 19.28 -42.34
C GLN A 526 33.06 20.31 -43.48
N VAL A 527 31.87 20.92 -43.46
CA VAL A 527 31.84 22.38 -43.59
C VAL A 527 32.28 22.89 -42.22
N GLU A 528 33.59 23.02 -42.07
CA GLU A 528 34.07 24.22 -41.40
C GLU A 528 33.65 25.33 -42.35
N VAL A 529 32.89 26.28 -41.84
CA VAL A 529 33.00 27.61 -42.40
C VAL A 529 34.44 28.00 -42.10
N GLN A 530 35.33 27.90 -43.09
CA GLN A 530 36.56 28.68 -43.09
C GLN A 530 36.14 30.15 -43.16
N ALA A 531 35.76 30.67 -41.99
CA ALA A 531 36.40 31.88 -41.55
C ALA A 531 37.88 31.49 -41.44
N ASP A 532 38.68 31.95 -42.40
CA ASP A 532 40.13 32.07 -42.22
C ASP A 532 40.34 33.11 -41.11
N ASN A 533 40.14 32.65 -39.89
CA ASN A 533 40.51 33.27 -38.63
C ASN A 533 41.11 32.12 -37.83
N GLU A 534 42.44 31.99 -37.88
CA GLU A 534 43.16 31.39 -36.77
C GLU A 534 42.68 32.14 -35.51
N ILE A 535 41.79 31.51 -34.72
CA ILE A 535 41.35 32.11 -33.45
C ILE A 535 42.61 32.17 -32.60
N ASP A 536 43.11 33.38 -32.45
CA ASP A 536 44.37 33.69 -31.79
C ASP A 536 44.48 32.96 -30.45
N GLU A 537 45.60 32.28 -30.22
CA GLU A 537 45.86 31.59 -28.95
C GLU A 537 45.96 32.59 -27.78
N GLU A 538 46.34 33.84 -28.05
CA GLU A 538 46.30 34.93 -27.06
C GLU A 538 44.84 35.29 -26.71
N LEU A 539 43.93 35.33 -27.71
CA LEU A 539 42.49 35.50 -27.50
C LEU A 539 41.86 34.31 -26.76
N LYS A 540 42.18 33.07 -27.11
CA LYS A 540 41.72 31.87 -26.38
C LYS A 540 42.19 31.89 -24.93
N SER A 541 43.45 32.26 -24.69
CA SER A 541 44.02 32.38 -23.35
C SER A 541 43.26 33.43 -22.52
N SER A 542 43.02 34.62 -23.10
CA SER A 542 42.23 35.68 -22.45
C SER A 542 40.78 35.26 -22.17
N VAL A 543 40.12 34.58 -23.11
CA VAL A 543 38.77 34.02 -22.90
C VAL A 543 38.75 32.97 -21.78
N ASN A 544 39.76 32.10 -21.69
CA ASN A 544 39.88 31.12 -20.61
C ASN A 544 40.10 31.79 -19.24
N CYS A 545 40.89 32.87 -19.17
CA CYS A 545 41.04 33.67 -17.95
C CYS A 545 39.73 34.34 -17.52
N ILE A 546 38.93 34.88 -18.45
CA ILE A 546 37.61 35.45 -18.13
C ILE A 546 36.66 34.36 -17.61
N LEU A 547 36.66 33.17 -18.23
CA LEU A 547 35.90 32.01 -17.74
C LEU A 547 36.34 31.60 -16.32
N LYS A 548 37.64 31.45 -16.07
CA LYS A 548 38.21 31.01 -14.78
C LYS A 548 37.90 31.98 -13.64
N ASP A 549 38.02 33.28 -13.88
CA ASP A 549 37.86 34.33 -12.86
C ASP A 549 36.40 34.75 -12.61
N LYS A 550 35.56 34.75 -13.65
CA LYS A 550 34.20 35.35 -13.60
C LYS A 550 33.06 34.33 -13.76
N TYR A 551 33.35 33.14 -14.27
CA TYR A 551 32.37 32.07 -14.49
C TYR A 551 32.82 30.71 -13.87
N PRO A 552 33.22 30.65 -12.59
CA PRO A 552 33.65 29.40 -11.97
C PRO A 552 32.56 28.31 -11.96
N TYR A 553 31.28 28.70 -11.96
CA TYR A 553 30.12 27.80 -12.05
C TYR A 553 29.67 27.51 -13.50
N GLY A 554 30.50 27.85 -14.50
CA GLY A 554 30.26 27.70 -15.94
C GLY A 554 29.48 28.85 -16.57
N TYR A 555 29.83 29.20 -17.81
CA TYR A 555 29.15 30.19 -18.67
C TYR A 555 28.02 29.54 -19.47
N LYS A 556 26.81 30.12 -19.47
CA LYS A 556 25.64 29.53 -20.14
C LYS A 556 25.57 29.92 -21.62
N ILE A 557 25.62 28.92 -22.49
CA ILE A 557 25.85 29.05 -23.95
C ILE A 557 24.81 29.91 -24.67
N ASP A 558 23.52 29.82 -24.29
CA ASP A 558 22.40 30.50 -24.98
C ASP A 558 21.83 31.70 -24.18
N SER A 559 22.62 32.30 -23.29
CA SER A 559 22.18 33.41 -22.45
C SER A 559 22.66 34.78 -23.00
N ILE A 560 21.78 35.50 -23.69
CA ILE A 560 22.02 36.88 -24.17
C ILE A 560 22.49 37.80 -23.01
N ARG A 561 21.98 37.57 -21.79
CA ARG A 561 22.36 38.32 -20.59
C ARG A 561 23.76 37.98 -20.09
N GLU A 562 24.26 36.78 -20.34
CA GLU A 562 25.65 36.40 -20.04
C GLU A 562 26.61 36.81 -21.15
N ALA A 563 26.23 36.75 -22.43
CA ALA A 563 27.01 37.32 -23.52
C ALA A 563 27.31 38.82 -23.27
N MET A 564 26.28 39.62 -22.93
CA MET A 564 26.47 41.03 -22.53
C MET A 564 27.38 41.22 -21.30
N ARG A 565 27.31 40.32 -20.30
CA ARG A 565 28.20 40.37 -19.13
C ARG A 565 29.63 39.97 -19.48
N PHE A 566 29.81 38.97 -20.33
CA PHE A 566 31.11 38.49 -20.78
C PHE A 566 31.84 39.58 -21.58
N ARG A 567 31.15 40.25 -22.51
CA ARG A 567 31.66 41.41 -23.24
C ARG A 567 32.15 42.51 -22.28
N ARG A 568 31.34 42.88 -21.30
CA ARG A 568 31.75 43.84 -20.25
C ARG A 568 32.99 43.39 -19.45
N PHE A 569 33.11 42.10 -19.12
CA PHE A 569 34.29 41.59 -18.40
C PHE A 569 35.55 41.46 -19.26
N ALA A 570 35.40 41.51 -20.59
CA ALA A 570 36.49 41.63 -21.55
C ALA A 570 36.91 43.10 -21.74
N GLU A 571 35.94 44.02 -21.85
CA GLU A 571 36.18 45.48 -21.82
C GLU A 571 36.93 45.90 -20.53
N GLU A 572 36.51 45.39 -19.36
CA GLU A 572 37.18 45.61 -18.06
C GLU A 572 38.61 45.02 -18.00
N ARG A 573 39.03 44.22 -18.99
CA ARG A 573 40.38 43.62 -19.11
C ARG A 573 41.13 44.03 -20.39
N GLU A 574 40.62 44.99 -21.15
CA GLU A 574 41.19 45.44 -22.43
C GLU A 574 41.32 44.31 -23.49
N VAL A 575 40.43 43.30 -23.44
CA VAL A 575 40.38 42.17 -24.39
C VAL A 575 39.40 42.48 -25.52
N GLU A 576 39.90 42.56 -26.75
CA GLU A 576 39.04 42.70 -27.96
C GLU A 576 38.30 41.38 -28.24
N LEU A 577 36.98 41.45 -28.43
CA LEU A 577 36.12 40.31 -28.76
C LEU A 577 35.41 40.54 -30.11
N PRO A 578 35.04 39.47 -30.85
CA PRO A 578 34.30 39.60 -32.11
C PRO A 578 32.99 40.37 -31.97
N GLU A 579 32.62 41.16 -32.98
CA GLU A 579 31.40 41.98 -32.93
C GLU A 579 30.11 41.13 -32.84
N THR A 580 30.08 39.93 -33.41
CA THR A 580 28.89 39.07 -33.40
C THR A 580 28.85 38.14 -32.18
N ASP A 581 27.65 37.90 -31.64
CA ASP A 581 27.45 36.99 -30.51
C ASP A 581 27.63 35.51 -30.91
N ASP A 582 27.40 35.16 -32.18
CA ASP A 582 27.63 33.81 -32.70
C ASP A 582 29.13 33.46 -32.77
N GLU A 583 29.98 34.40 -33.20
CA GLU A 583 31.45 34.22 -33.19
C GLU A 583 31.98 34.17 -31.75
N LEU A 584 31.52 35.05 -30.86
CA LEU A 584 31.89 35.02 -29.43
C LEU A 584 31.53 33.66 -28.79
N LYS A 585 30.32 33.15 -29.08
CA LYS A 585 29.87 31.84 -28.63
C LYS A 585 30.74 30.70 -29.18
N ALA A 586 31.13 30.75 -30.45
CA ALA A 586 32.01 29.76 -31.06
C ALA A 586 33.39 29.75 -30.40
N ILE A 587 33.98 30.92 -30.12
CA ILE A 587 35.27 31.03 -29.41
C ILE A 587 35.17 30.47 -27.99
N ILE A 588 34.15 30.86 -27.21
CA ILE A 588 33.95 30.37 -25.83
C ILE A 588 33.85 28.83 -25.82
N ILE A 589 33.05 28.25 -26.71
CA ILE A 589 32.91 26.79 -26.87
C ILE A 589 34.23 26.11 -27.24
N ALA A 590 35.03 26.71 -28.14
CA ALA A 590 36.32 26.16 -28.55
C ALA A 590 37.39 26.25 -27.45
N THR A 591 37.31 27.25 -26.57
CA THR A 591 38.27 27.52 -25.49
C THR A 591 38.05 26.62 -24.26
N GLY A 592 36.80 26.44 -23.83
CA GLY A 592 36.49 25.74 -22.58
C GLY A 592 36.21 24.24 -22.71
N ASP A 593 35.67 23.67 -21.64
CA ASP A 593 35.02 22.35 -21.60
C ASP A 593 33.50 22.54 -21.56
N VAL A 594 32.80 22.01 -22.57
CA VAL A 594 31.33 22.03 -22.63
C VAL A 594 30.76 20.89 -21.80
N ILE A 595 29.89 21.21 -20.84
CA ILE A 595 29.14 20.25 -20.01
C ILE A 595 27.69 20.75 -19.91
N GLU A 596 26.73 19.90 -20.33
CA GLU A 596 25.31 20.26 -20.51
C GLU A 596 25.10 21.54 -21.36
N ASP A 597 24.57 22.62 -20.77
CA ASP A 597 24.32 23.92 -21.40
C ASP A 597 25.36 24.99 -21.03
N LYS A 598 26.48 24.57 -20.42
CA LYS A 598 27.52 25.44 -19.89
C LYS A 598 28.91 25.15 -20.44
N VAL A 599 29.76 26.17 -20.39
CA VAL A 599 31.19 26.10 -20.70
C VAL A 599 31.99 26.41 -19.44
N TYR A 600 32.86 25.49 -19.03
CA TYR A 600 33.79 25.64 -17.92
C TYR A 600 35.19 26.01 -18.44
N ALA A 601 35.97 26.72 -17.63
CA ALA A 601 37.36 27.05 -17.96
C ALA A 601 38.22 25.78 -17.97
N ARG A 602 39.07 25.59 -18.99
CA ARG A 602 40.02 24.47 -18.99
C ARG A 602 41.05 24.69 -17.90
N ASN A 603 41.25 23.66 -17.08
CA ASN A 603 42.20 23.67 -15.99
C ASN A 603 42.90 22.31 -15.91
N ASN A 604 44.20 22.28 -16.21
CA ASN A 604 44.97 21.03 -16.22
C ASN A 604 45.22 20.53 -14.79
N ASP A 605 45.43 21.45 -13.83
CA ASP A 605 45.61 21.15 -12.40
C ASP A 605 44.44 20.31 -11.84
N LEU A 606 43.21 20.58 -12.30
CA LEU A 606 42.01 19.82 -11.92
C LEU A 606 42.09 18.35 -12.38
N GLN A 607 42.56 18.11 -13.60
CA GLN A 607 42.64 16.75 -14.15
C GLN A 607 43.74 15.94 -13.44
N GLU A 608 44.88 16.55 -13.14
CA GLU A 608 45.97 15.91 -12.40
C GLU A 608 45.57 15.57 -10.96
N GLU A 609 44.88 16.48 -10.25
CA GLU A 609 44.41 16.24 -8.88
C GLU A 609 43.27 15.21 -8.82
N LEU A 610 42.30 15.23 -9.75
CA LEU A 610 41.24 14.21 -9.83
C LEU A 610 41.82 12.82 -10.12
N ASN A 611 42.76 12.71 -11.07
CA ASN A 611 43.41 11.45 -11.39
C ASN A 611 44.18 10.90 -10.18
N SER A 612 45.00 11.75 -9.55
CA SER A 612 45.78 11.36 -8.36
C SER A 612 44.86 10.84 -7.24
N ALA A 613 43.77 11.57 -6.95
CA ALA A 613 42.80 11.18 -5.92
C ALA A 613 42.10 9.85 -6.22
N VAL A 614 41.78 9.55 -7.48
CA VAL A 614 41.13 8.28 -7.87
C VAL A 614 42.14 7.13 -7.92
N ASP A 615 43.35 7.35 -8.44
CA ASP A 615 44.41 6.35 -8.49
C ASP A 615 44.89 5.95 -7.07
N GLU A 616 44.95 6.89 -6.12
CA GLU A 616 45.21 6.59 -4.71
C GLU A 616 44.13 5.67 -4.12
N LEU A 617 42.85 5.90 -4.42
CA LEU A 617 41.77 5.04 -3.95
C LEU A 617 41.84 3.64 -4.56
N PHE A 618 42.09 3.52 -5.86
CA PHE A 618 42.26 2.21 -6.50
C PHE A 618 43.52 1.46 -6.00
N GLN A 619 44.59 2.16 -5.61
CA GLN A 619 45.76 1.54 -4.96
C GLN A 619 45.44 0.94 -3.58
N THR A 620 44.42 1.44 -2.86
CA THR A 620 43.92 0.78 -1.64
C THR A 620 43.10 -0.50 -1.90
N GLY A 621 42.86 -0.83 -3.18
CA GLY A 621 42.13 -2.01 -3.62
C GLY A 621 40.61 -1.82 -3.71
N ILE A 622 40.10 -0.59 -3.57
CA ILE A 622 38.71 -0.25 -3.90
C ILE A 622 38.49 -0.47 -5.40
N ASN A 623 37.39 -1.10 -5.80
CA ASN A 623 37.08 -1.32 -7.23
C ASN A 623 35.83 -0.59 -7.74
N VAL A 624 35.02 -0.02 -6.83
CA VAL A 624 33.75 0.63 -7.16
C VAL A 624 33.60 1.93 -6.39
N ILE A 625 33.35 3.02 -7.10
CA ILE A 625 33.21 4.37 -6.52
C ILE A 625 31.96 5.03 -7.10
N TYR A 626 31.01 5.41 -6.25
CA TYR A 626 29.88 6.25 -6.63
C TYR A 626 30.30 7.72 -6.73
N TYR A 627 29.79 8.45 -7.72
CA TYR A 627 30.13 9.86 -7.92
C TYR A 627 29.66 10.70 -6.73
N GLU A 628 28.43 10.50 -6.26
CA GLU A 628 27.89 11.10 -5.03
C GLU A 628 28.82 10.87 -3.82
N SER A 629 29.23 9.61 -3.57
CA SER A 629 30.09 9.28 -2.43
C SER A 629 31.51 9.84 -2.58
N PHE A 630 32.06 9.89 -3.80
CA PHE A 630 33.34 10.55 -4.05
C PHE A 630 33.26 12.05 -3.76
N MET A 631 32.24 12.75 -4.27
CA MET A 631 32.03 14.17 -3.99
C MET A 631 31.89 14.46 -2.49
N ASN A 632 31.11 13.64 -1.77
CA ASN A 632 30.89 13.79 -0.33
C ASN A 632 32.13 13.51 0.53
N ASN A 633 33.06 12.68 0.04
CA ASN A 633 34.34 12.40 0.73
C ASN A 633 35.46 13.37 0.30
N GLN A 634 35.35 14.02 -0.85
CA GLN A 634 36.36 14.92 -1.44
C GLN A 634 35.85 16.38 -1.53
N VAL A 635 35.10 16.84 -0.54
CA VAL A 635 34.43 18.16 -0.53
C VAL A 635 35.39 19.31 -0.83
N GLU A 636 36.58 19.32 -0.23
CA GLU A 636 37.59 20.38 -0.46
C GLU A 636 38.01 20.48 -1.93
N LEU A 637 38.12 19.34 -2.63
CA LEU A 637 38.44 19.27 -4.05
C LEU A 637 37.26 19.74 -4.92
N MET A 638 36.04 19.36 -4.53
CA MET A 638 34.82 19.78 -5.23
C MET A 638 34.59 21.30 -5.10
N ASP A 639 34.80 21.87 -3.91
CA ASP A 639 34.68 23.31 -3.65
C ASP A 639 35.78 24.10 -4.38
N LYS A 640 37.05 23.66 -4.30
CA LYS A 640 38.19 24.28 -4.99
C LYS A 640 37.95 24.44 -6.49
N TYR A 641 37.35 23.43 -7.13
CA TYR A 641 37.10 23.40 -8.56
C TYR A 641 35.64 23.60 -8.97
N HIS A 642 34.77 23.97 -8.04
CA HIS A 642 33.34 24.29 -8.26
C HIS A 642 32.54 23.16 -8.93
N ILE A 643 32.90 21.90 -8.66
CA ILE A 643 32.20 20.71 -9.17
C ILE A 643 30.89 20.55 -8.39
N THR A 644 29.78 20.80 -9.08
CA THR A 644 28.44 20.95 -8.48
C THR A 644 27.47 19.81 -8.80
N SER A 645 27.88 18.80 -9.56
CA SER A 645 27.07 17.61 -9.86
C SER A 645 27.90 16.38 -10.23
N GLU A 646 27.29 15.19 -10.08
CA GLU A 646 27.85 13.91 -10.50
C GLU A 646 28.20 13.88 -11.99
N ASP A 647 27.36 14.49 -12.84
CA ASP A 647 27.55 14.50 -14.30
C ASP A 647 28.77 15.36 -14.69
N ILE A 648 29.02 16.49 -14.02
CA ILE A 648 30.25 17.30 -14.20
C ILE A 648 31.49 16.49 -13.79
N LEU A 649 31.47 15.87 -12.60
CA LEU A 649 32.57 15.05 -12.12
C LEU A 649 32.90 13.92 -13.11
N LYS A 650 31.86 13.23 -13.56
CA LYS A 650 31.98 12.12 -14.51
C LYS A 650 32.61 12.56 -15.84
N GLU A 651 32.17 13.67 -16.43
CA GLU A 651 32.72 14.17 -17.70
C GLU A 651 34.22 14.48 -17.61
N TYR A 652 34.70 15.03 -16.48
CA TYR A 652 36.14 15.22 -16.27
C TYR A 652 36.88 13.88 -16.15
N LEU A 653 36.41 12.97 -15.30
CA LEU A 653 37.05 11.66 -15.08
C LEU A 653 37.06 10.78 -16.33
N GLN A 654 36.03 10.86 -17.17
CA GLN A 654 35.97 10.12 -18.45
C GLN A 654 37.00 10.58 -19.48
N LYS A 655 37.45 11.83 -19.40
CA LYS A 655 38.49 12.38 -20.28
C LYS A 655 39.90 12.05 -19.78
N SER A 656 40.06 11.85 -18.47
CA SER A 656 41.37 11.82 -17.80
C SER A 656 41.83 10.43 -17.32
N ILE A 657 40.91 9.49 -17.07
CA ILE A 657 41.24 8.15 -16.55
C ILE A 657 40.98 7.05 -17.59
N THR A 658 41.89 6.08 -17.67
CA THR A 658 41.78 4.91 -18.55
C THR A 658 41.79 3.61 -17.74
N GLY A 659 41.26 2.50 -18.29
CA GLY A 659 41.15 1.21 -17.58
C GLY A 659 39.96 1.12 -16.60
N VAL A 660 39.09 2.13 -16.58
CA VAL A 660 37.91 2.23 -15.73
C VAL A 660 36.65 2.30 -16.61
N SER A 661 35.59 1.60 -16.22
CA SER A 661 34.28 1.74 -16.85
C SER A 661 33.39 2.71 -16.09
N PHE A 662 32.63 3.52 -16.84
CA PHE A 662 31.83 4.62 -16.31
C PHE A 662 30.34 4.34 -16.51
N ALA A 663 29.63 4.02 -15.43
CA ALA A 663 28.18 3.85 -15.44
C ALA A 663 27.48 5.20 -15.28
N LYS A 664 26.18 5.22 -14.93
CA LYS A 664 25.46 6.48 -14.71
C LYS A 664 25.80 7.16 -13.38
N ARG A 665 25.97 6.39 -12.31
CA ARG A 665 26.11 6.87 -10.91
C ARG A 665 27.41 6.44 -10.23
N PHE A 666 28.17 5.58 -10.88
CA PHE A 666 29.39 5.00 -10.33
C PHE A 666 30.36 4.67 -11.46
N MET A 667 31.62 4.51 -11.08
CA MET A 667 32.68 3.96 -11.91
C MET A 667 33.22 2.68 -11.27
N CYS A 668 33.71 1.74 -12.09
CA CYS A 668 34.38 0.55 -11.60
C CYS A 668 35.57 0.14 -12.47
N VAL A 669 36.58 -0.45 -11.82
CA VAL A 669 37.82 -0.90 -12.47
C VAL A 669 37.53 -2.03 -13.46
N GLY A 670 38.13 -1.98 -14.65
CA GLY A 670 38.00 -3.01 -15.68
C GLY A 670 36.78 -2.85 -16.58
N GLU A 671 36.16 -3.97 -16.95
CA GLU A 671 35.02 -4.01 -17.89
C GLU A 671 33.71 -3.50 -17.27
N ARG A 672 32.69 -3.36 -18.12
CA ARG A 672 31.39 -2.79 -17.76
C ARG A 672 30.49 -3.82 -17.07
N TYR A 673 30.44 -3.78 -15.74
CA TYR A 673 29.53 -4.59 -14.92
C TYR A 673 28.16 -3.93 -14.69
N THR A 674 27.17 -4.73 -14.31
CA THR A 674 25.95 -4.19 -13.71
C THR A 674 26.22 -3.69 -12.28
N GLU A 675 25.36 -2.80 -11.78
CA GLU A 675 25.44 -2.26 -10.42
C GLU A 675 25.40 -3.37 -9.34
N THR A 676 24.63 -4.43 -9.57
CA THR A 676 24.48 -5.57 -8.65
C THR A 676 25.72 -6.46 -8.61
N GLU A 677 26.38 -6.64 -9.76
CA GLU A 677 27.64 -7.41 -9.85
C GLU A 677 28.81 -6.61 -9.28
N ALA A 678 28.98 -5.35 -9.69
CA ALA A 678 30.08 -4.50 -9.26
C ALA A 678 30.10 -4.33 -7.73
N VAL A 679 28.98 -3.85 -7.15
CA VAL A 679 28.87 -3.67 -5.70
C VAL A 679 28.86 -5.02 -4.97
N GLY A 680 28.26 -6.07 -5.56
CA GLY A 680 28.28 -7.41 -4.98
C GLY A 680 29.71 -7.98 -4.85
N ALA A 681 30.54 -7.79 -5.88
CA ALA A 681 31.95 -8.17 -5.86
C ALA A 681 32.75 -7.34 -4.85
N GLU A 682 32.52 -6.03 -4.77
CA GLU A 682 33.19 -5.15 -3.83
C GLU A 682 32.79 -5.44 -2.37
N MET A 683 31.52 -5.74 -2.11
CA MET A 683 31.05 -6.23 -0.81
C MET A 683 31.70 -7.57 -0.42
N MET A 684 31.84 -8.49 -1.38
CA MET A 684 32.54 -9.77 -1.17
C MET A 684 34.03 -9.56 -0.85
N ARG A 685 34.70 -8.61 -1.51
CA ARG A 685 36.10 -8.24 -1.22
C ARG A 685 36.30 -7.78 0.22
N VAL A 686 35.39 -6.98 0.76
CA VAL A 686 35.50 -6.42 2.12
C VAL A 686 34.85 -7.27 3.22
N TRP A 687 34.20 -8.39 2.87
CA TRP A 687 33.43 -9.22 3.81
C TRP A 687 34.27 -9.71 5.00
N GLY A 688 35.55 -10.00 4.76
CA GLY A 688 36.47 -10.59 5.74
C GLY A 688 36.35 -12.12 5.81
N GLU A 689 37.00 -12.74 6.80
CA GLU A 689 37.08 -14.20 6.95
C GLU A 689 35.87 -14.84 7.65
N GLU A 690 34.97 -14.04 8.23
CA GLU A 690 33.80 -14.52 8.96
C GLU A 690 32.69 -15.01 8.02
N ALA A 691 31.97 -16.07 8.45
CA ALA A 691 30.82 -16.60 7.70
C ALA A 691 29.68 -15.57 7.59
N ILE A 692 29.45 -14.80 8.65
CA ILE A 692 28.42 -13.75 8.72
C ILE A 692 29.07 -12.37 8.76
N CYS A 693 28.35 -11.35 8.32
CA CYS A 693 28.76 -9.95 8.42
C CYS A 693 27.56 -9.05 8.79
N SER A 694 27.81 -7.97 9.52
CA SER A 694 26.78 -6.99 9.87
C SER A 694 26.72 -5.86 8.84
N TYR A 695 25.51 -5.33 8.61
CA TYR A 695 25.30 -4.18 7.75
C TYR A 695 26.16 -2.97 8.16
N GLU A 696 26.23 -2.65 9.45
CA GLU A 696 27.06 -1.55 9.95
C GLU A 696 28.55 -1.76 9.65
N SER A 697 29.08 -2.99 9.79
CA SER A 697 30.49 -3.23 9.46
C SER A 697 30.77 -3.20 7.95
N LEU A 698 29.81 -3.58 7.11
CA LEU A 698 29.93 -3.41 5.65
C LEU A 698 29.90 -1.94 5.25
N LYS A 699 29.01 -1.15 5.87
CA LYS A 699 28.93 0.31 5.69
C LYS A 699 30.25 1.00 6.03
N ASP A 700 30.82 0.71 7.20
CA ASP A 700 32.10 1.29 7.64
C ASP A 700 33.27 0.93 6.69
N ARG A 701 33.20 -0.25 6.04
CA ARG A 701 34.20 -0.72 5.06
C ARG A 701 33.98 -0.23 3.63
N LEU A 702 32.83 0.38 3.32
CA LEU A 702 32.43 0.79 1.96
C LEU A 702 32.06 2.29 1.87
N PRO A 703 32.95 3.22 2.28
CA PRO A 703 32.66 4.66 2.32
C PRO A 703 32.37 5.30 0.95
N TYR A 704 32.66 4.60 -0.16
CA TYR A 704 32.41 5.05 -1.54
C TYR A 704 31.17 4.42 -2.19
N ILE A 705 30.31 3.75 -1.40
CA ILE A 705 29.04 3.18 -1.86
C ILE A 705 27.90 3.68 -0.95
N PRO A 706 26.82 4.27 -1.49
CA PRO A 706 25.71 4.76 -0.68
C PRO A 706 25.03 3.65 0.15
N GLU A 707 24.69 3.97 1.39
CA GLU A 707 24.01 3.06 2.33
C GLU A 707 22.79 2.33 1.74
N SER A 708 21.93 3.08 1.03
CA SER A 708 20.73 2.52 0.39
C SER A 708 21.06 1.51 -0.73
N ASN A 709 22.23 1.63 -1.36
CA ASN A 709 22.70 0.69 -2.39
C ASN A 709 23.25 -0.59 -1.74
N ILE A 710 24.00 -0.48 -0.64
CA ILE A 710 24.46 -1.63 0.16
C ILE A 710 23.25 -2.45 0.64
N GLN A 711 22.26 -1.82 1.28
CA GLN A 711 21.04 -2.50 1.73
C GLN A 711 20.30 -3.18 0.57
N ARG A 712 20.03 -2.44 -0.52
CA ARG A 712 19.33 -2.97 -1.69
C ARG A 712 20.02 -4.21 -2.26
N ILE A 713 21.34 -4.24 -2.29
CA ILE A 713 22.12 -5.32 -2.91
C ILE A 713 22.27 -6.52 -1.96
N LEU A 714 22.32 -6.31 -0.64
CA LEU A 714 22.14 -7.38 0.36
C LEU A 714 20.81 -8.12 0.20
N PHE A 715 19.72 -7.42 -0.15
CA PHE A 715 18.41 -8.05 -0.39
C PHE A 715 18.25 -8.67 -1.78
N SER A 716 18.84 -8.08 -2.83
CA SER A 716 18.59 -8.50 -4.22
C SER A 716 19.63 -9.47 -4.81
N ASN A 717 20.86 -9.50 -4.29
CA ASN A 717 21.91 -10.37 -4.83
C ASN A 717 21.80 -11.77 -4.19
N SER A 718 21.78 -12.80 -5.04
CA SER A 718 21.65 -14.20 -4.60
C SER A 718 22.80 -14.67 -3.71
N LYS A 719 24.00 -14.05 -3.80
CA LYS A 719 25.16 -14.39 -2.97
C LYS A 719 25.00 -14.07 -1.48
N PHE A 720 24.05 -13.20 -1.09
CA PHE A 720 23.87 -12.80 0.31
C PHE A 720 22.58 -13.37 0.90
N VAL A 721 22.69 -14.15 1.96
CA VAL A 721 21.56 -14.75 2.68
C VAL A 721 21.30 -13.98 3.96
N TRP A 722 20.04 -13.56 4.18
CA TRP A 722 19.64 -12.92 5.43
C TRP A 722 19.63 -13.95 6.59
N VAL A 723 20.21 -13.58 7.73
CA VAL A 723 20.29 -14.45 8.93
C VAL A 723 19.39 -13.92 10.05
N SER A 724 19.51 -12.62 10.33
CA SER A 724 18.72 -11.89 11.33
C SER A 724 18.79 -10.37 11.06
N GLU A 725 18.16 -9.55 11.91
CA GLU A 725 18.13 -8.09 11.73
C GLU A 725 19.55 -7.50 11.61
N GLY A 726 19.86 -6.93 10.44
CA GLY A 726 21.17 -6.36 10.13
C GLY A 726 22.31 -7.36 9.92
N ILE A 727 22.07 -8.68 9.94
CA ILE A 727 23.10 -9.72 9.82
C ILE A 727 22.84 -10.62 8.60
N TYR A 728 23.89 -10.80 7.80
CA TYR A 728 23.86 -11.53 6.54
C TYR A 728 25.00 -12.55 6.47
N HIS A 729 24.83 -13.58 5.65
CA HIS A 729 25.80 -14.63 5.35
C HIS A 729 26.19 -14.58 3.86
N SER A 730 27.44 -14.89 3.55
CA SER A 730 27.92 -15.05 2.18
C SER A 730 27.83 -16.51 1.74
N LEU A 731 27.16 -16.79 0.62
CA LEU A 731 27.04 -18.15 0.06
C LEU A 731 28.40 -18.78 -0.29
N ASP A 732 29.39 -17.98 -0.65
CA ASP A 732 30.76 -18.46 -0.94
C ASP A 732 31.43 -19.05 0.34
N ARG A 733 30.81 -18.87 1.53
CA ARG A 733 31.23 -19.42 2.84
C ARG A 733 30.27 -20.47 3.40
N PHE A 734 29.27 -20.92 2.63
CA PHE A 734 28.33 -21.95 3.07
C PHE A 734 28.98 -23.34 2.98
N ILE A 735 29.05 -24.06 4.10
CA ILE A 735 29.69 -25.38 4.17
C ILE A 735 28.65 -26.45 3.85
N ILE A 736 28.88 -27.19 2.77
CA ILE A 736 28.05 -28.32 2.33
C ILE A 736 28.94 -29.36 1.63
N THR A 737 28.77 -30.64 1.96
CA THR A 737 29.50 -31.73 1.32
C THR A 737 28.79 -32.24 0.07
N ASP A 738 29.49 -32.99 -0.79
CA ASP A 738 28.87 -33.66 -1.93
C ASP A 738 27.83 -34.71 -1.48
N GLU A 739 28.06 -35.36 -0.32
CA GLU A 739 27.12 -36.31 0.29
C GLU A 739 25.84 -35.62 0.78
N ASP A 740 25.96 -34.45 1.43
CA ASP A 740 24.80 -33.61 1.79
C ASP A 740 24.01 -33.17 0.55
N ARG A 741 24.71 -32.73 -0.50
CA ARG A 741 24.11 -32.32 -1.78
C ARG A 741 23.32 -33.47 -2.41
N GLU A 742 23.90 -34.68 -2.46
CA GLU A 742 23.23 -35.86 -3.01
C GLU A 742 22.03 -36.28 -2.14
N GLN A 743 22.16 -36.28 -0.81
CA GLN A 743 21.06 -36.59 0.11
C GLN A 743 19.88 -35.63 -0.06
N ILE A 744 20.15 -34.32 -0.16
CA ILE A 744 19.13 -33.28 -0.35
C ILE A 744 18.43 -33.44 -1.70
N LEU A 745 19.17 -33.65 -2.79
CA LEU A 745 18.60 -33.86 -4.13
C LEU A 745 17.72 -35.11 -4.17
N ASN A 746 18.21 -36.23 -3.64
CA ASN A 746 17.46 -37.49 -3.58
C ASN A 746 16.18 -37.36 -2.72
N TYR A 747 16.23 -36.63 -1.61
CA TYR A 747 15.05 -36.36 -0.76
C TYR A 747 14.00 -35.54 -1.51
N VAL A 748 14.40 -34.41 -2.11
CA VAL A 748 13.49 -33.51 -2.84
C VAL A 748 12.91 -34.21 -4.08
N GLU A 749 13.72 -34.96 -4.83
CA GLU A 749 13.23 -35.74 -5.97
C GLU A 749 12.21 -36.79 -5.55
N THR A 750 12.50 -37.57 -4.51
CA THR A 750 11.58 -38.59 -3.98
C THR A 750 10.25 -37.96 -3.58
N LYS A 751 10.26 -36.84 -2.83
CA LYS A 751 9.03 -36.16 -2.41
C LYS A 751 8.26 -35.55 -3.58
N CYS A 752 8.95 -34.97 -4.57
CA CYS A 752 8.30 -34.49 -5.78
C CYS A 752 7.66 -35.62 -6.62
N ILE A 753 8.23 -36.83 -6.61
CA ILE A 753 7.63 -38.01 -7.28
C ILE A 753 6.42 -38.54 -6.50
N GLU A 754 6.51 -38.62 -5.16
CA GLU A 754 5.43 -39.12 -4.30
C GLU A 754 4.20 -38.20 -4.25
N SER A 755 4.43 -36.90 -4.08
CA SER A 755 3.39 -35.90 -3.73
C SER A 755 3.17 -34.83 -4.81
N GLY A 756 3.97 -34.81 -5.88
CA GLY A 756 3.99 -33.74 -6.88
C GLY A 756 4.70 -32.46 -6.44
N PHE A 757 5.16 -32.38 -5.18
CA PHE A 757 5.93 -31.28 -4.63
C PHE A 757 6.77 -31.74 -3.42
N ALA A 758 7.77 -30.95 -3.04
CA ALA A 758 8.47 -31.10 -1.76
C ALA A 758 8.36 -29.82 -0.93
N SER A 759 8.37 -29.95 0.40
CA SER A 759 8.46 -28.78 1.29
C SER A 759 9.92 -28.45 1.57
N LEU A 760 10.32 -27.19 1.39
CA LEU A 760 11.65 -26.70 1.76
C LEU A 760 11.93 -26.81 3.28
N PRO A 761 10.97 -26.52 4.18
CA PRO A 761 11.06 -26.83 5.61
C PRO A 761 11.45 -28.27 5.96
N ASP A 762 10.96 -29.25 5.20
CA ASP A 762 11.15 -30.68 5.49
C ASP A 762 12.47 -31.25 4.95
N VAL A 763 13.25 -30.46 4.20
CA VAL A 763 14.57 -30.86 3.69
C VAL A 763 15.50 -31.17 4.86
N PRO A 764 16.22 -32.31 4.86
CA PRO A 764 17.11 -32.65 5.97
C PRO A 764 18.26 -31.63 6.09
N ILE A 765 18.34 -30.95 7.23
CA ILE A 765 19.39 -29.95 7.52
C ILE A 765 20.29 -30.30 8.73
N SER A 766 20.01 -31.35 9.47
CA SER A 766 20.61 -31.57 10.81
C SER A 766 22.14 -31.74 10.81
N HIS A 767 22.74 -32.22 9.71
CA HIS A 767 24.20 -32.23 9.55
C HIS A 767 24.74 -30.83 9.26
N LEU A 768 24.08 -30.09 8.37
CA LEU A 768 24.43 -28.72 7.98
C LEU A 768 24.27 -27.71 9.12
N GLU A 769 23.38 -27.94 10.08
CA GLU A 769 23.25 -27.13 11.31
C GLU A 769 24.51 -27.20 12.20
N VAL A 770 25.26 -28.31 12.17
CA VAL A 770 26.51 -28.47 12.93
C VAL A 770 27.64 -27.71 12.25
N GLU A 771 27.82 -27.94 10.94
CA GLU A 771 28.88 -27.29 10.16
C GLU A 771 28.65 -25.78 10.00
N ASN A 772 27.39 -25.33 9.92
CA ASN A 772 27.02 -23.93 9.74
C ASN A 772 26.39 -23.33 11.01
N TYR A 773 26.93 -23.63 12.19
CA TYR A 773 26.42 -23.24 13.52
C TYR A 773 26.14 -21.74 13.74
N SER A 774 26.66 -20.86 12.86
CA SER A 774 26.41 -19.40 12.90
C SER A 774 25.12 -18.97 12.19
N LEU A 775 24.45 -19.88 11.49
CA LEU A 775 23.25 -19.64 10.68
C LEU A 775 21.98 -20.10 11.39
N THR A 776 20.86 -19.46 11.06
CA THR A 776 19.53 -19.94 11.47
C THR A 776 19.06 -21.06 10.53
N PRO A 777 18.16 -21.95 10.95
CA PRO A 777 17.58 -22.98 10.08
C PRO A 777 16.97 -22.41 8.79
N ILE A 778 16.38 -21.20 8.86
CA ILE A 778 15.81 -20.48 7.71
C ILE A 778 16.91 -20.01 6.75
N ALA A 779 18.05 -19.54 7.27
CA ALA A 779 19.20 -19.16 6.46
C ALA A 779 19.82 -20.40 5.79
N ILE A 780 19.94 -21.53 6.49
CA ILE A 780 20.42 -22.81 5.94
C ILE A 780 19.50 -23.29 4.82
N GLN A 781 18.17 -23.35 5.04
CA GLN A 781 17.19 -23.66 3.99
C GLN A 781 17.31 -22.74 2.77
N THR A 782 17.52 -21.44 2.99
CA THR A 782 17.68 -20.45 1.91
C THR A 782 19.00 -20.67 1.16
N ALA A 783 20.07 -21.02 1.86
CA ALA A 783 21.36 -21.35 1.25
C ALA A 783 21.27 -22.63 0.42
N ILE A 784 20.72 -23.72 0.98
CA ILE A 784 20.45 -24.98 0.26
C ILE A 784 19.67 -24.73 -1.02
N TYR A 785 18.59 -23.94 -0.96
CA TYR A 785 17.83 -23.63 -2.18
C TYR A 785 18.70 -22.94 -3.23
N ARG A 786 19.48 -21.95 -2.84
CA ARG A 786 20.30 -21.14 -3.76
C ARG A 786 21.58 -21.84 -4.27
N THR A 787 22.07 -22.87 -3.57
CA THR A 787 23.30 -23.59 -3.96
C THR A 787 23.04 -24.95 -4.58
N VAL A 788 22.00 -25.68 -4.13
CA VAL A 788 21.71 -27.06 -4.54
C VAL A 788 20.48 -27.17 -5.44
N LEU A 789 19.39 -26.47 -5.12
CA LEU A 789 18.08 -26.79 -5.70
C LEU A 789 17.63 -25.87 -6.84
N ASN A 790 18.06 -24.60 -6.88
CA ASN A 790 17.56 -23.59 -7.82
C ASN A 790 17.82 -23.90 -9.32
N GLU A 791 18.78 -24.78 -9.63
CA GLU A 791 19.05 -25.23 -11.01
C GLU A 791 17.98 -26.21 -11.52
N GLN A 792 17.35 -26.98 -10.63
CA GLN A 792 16.45 -28.09 -10.97
C GLN A 792 15.01 -27.91 -10.46
N TYR A 793 14.80 -27.03 -9.49
CA TYR A 793 13.53 -26.86 -8.79
C TYR A 793 13.12 -25.39 -8.67
N LYS A 794 11.85 -25.09 -8.96
CA LYS A 794 11.22 -23.78 -8.73
C LYS A 794 10.64 -23.74 -7.31
N LEU A 795 11.01 -22.72 -6.54
CA LEU A 795 10.44 -22.43 -5.22
C LEU A 795 9.26 -21.44 -5.33
N ASN A 796 8.08 -21.85 -4.88
CA ASN A 796 6.91 -20.99 -4.70
C ASN A 796 6.56 -20.92 -3.20
N GLY A 797 6.93 -19.81 -2.54
CA GLY A 797 6.84 -19.66 -1.09
C GLY A 797 7.79 -20.61 -0.36
N LYS A 798 7.28 -21.77 0.07
CA LYS A 798 8.06 -22.87 0.68
C LYS A 798 7.92 -24.20 -0.08
N ILE A 799 7.22 -24.19 -1.22
CA ILE A 799 6.92 -25.37 -2.05
C ILE A 799 7.95 -25.48 -3.19
N LEU A 800 8.59 -26.65 -3.32
CA LEU A 800 9.54 -26.98 -4.39
C LEU A 800 8.85 -27.83 -5.46
N THR A 801 9.07 -27.52 -6.74
CA THR A 801 8.43 -28.18 -7.89
C THR A 801 9.41 -28.35 -9.05
N LYS A 802 9.23 -29.38 -9.88
CA LYS A 802 10.16 -29.79 -10.95
C LYS A 802 9.87 -29.18 -12.33
N GLU A 803 8.64 -28.70 -12.58
CA GLU A 803 8.25 -28.09 -13.87
C GLU A 803 7.86 -26.62 -13.71
N SER A 804 8.35 -25.77 -14.62
CA SER A 804 8.12 -24.32 -14.62
C SER A 804 6.67 -23.91 -14.93
N SER A 805 5.90 -24.79 -15.58
CA SER A 805 4.52 -24.64 -16.04
C SER A 805 3.47 -24.85 -14.95
N THR A 806 3.82 -25.49 -13.84
CA THR A 806 2.87 -25.79 -12.77
C THR A 806 3.08 -24.83 -11.60
N ASP A 807 2.32 -23.72 -11.58
CA ASP A 807 2.25 -22.79 -10.44
C ASP A 807 1.46 -23.40 -9.26
N LEU A 808 1.97 -24.52 -8.75
CA LEU A 808 1.55 -25.15 -7.51
C LEU A 808 1.98 -24.25 -6.34
N ASP A 809 1.03 -23.47 -5.84
CA ASP A 809 1.12 -22.83 -4.53
C ASP A 809 0.41 -23.67 -3.46
N ILE A 810 0.62 -23.30 -2.18
CA ILE A 810 -0.04 -23.97 -1.05
C ILE A 810 -1.57 -23.95 -1.15
N VAL A 811 -2.16 -22.89 -1.73
CA VAL A 811 -3.61 -22.79 -1.91
C VAL A 811 -4.09 -23.86 -2.90
N THR A 812 -3.38 -24.03 -4.01
CA THR A 812 -3.66 -25.04 -5.03
C THR A 812 -3.48 -26.47 -4.49
N ILE A 813 -2.48 -26.71 -3.65
CA ILE A 813 -2.29 -28.02 -2.97
C ILE A 813 -3.50 -28.33 -2.10
N ILE A 814 -3.88 -27.42 -1.21
CA ILE A 814 -5.03 -27.60 -0.30
C ILE A 814 -6.34 -27.79 -1.07
N LYS A 815 -6.59 -26.99 -2.11
CA LYS A 815 -7.79 -27.13 -2.96
C LYS A 815 -7.88 -28.51 -3.64
N ARG A 816 -6.75 -29.11 -4.00
CA ARG A 816 -6.69 -30.49 -4.53
C ARG A 816 -6.90 -31.55 -3.45
N GLU A 817 -6.25 -31.39 -2.29
CA GLU A 817 -6.32 -32.37 -1.18
C GLU A 817 -7.73 -32.47 -0.59
N TYR A 818 -8.40 -31.32 -0.43
CA TYR A 818 -9.79 -31.23 0.03
C TYR A 818 -10.80 -31.17 -1.13
N ALA A 819 -10.44 -31.59 -2.35
CA ALA A 819 -11.39 -31.63 -3.46
C ALA A 819 -12.48 -32.70 -3.21
N GLY A 820 -13.75 -32.31 -3.29
CA GLY A 820 -14.88 -33.24 -3.21
C GLY A 820 -15.23 -33.76 -1.82
N TRP A 821 -14.69 -33.17 -0.73
CA TRP A 821 -15.21 -33.43 0.61
C TRP A 821 -16.55 -32.71 0.81
N ASP A 822 -17.45 -33.30 1.60
CA ASP A 822 -18.77 -32.73 1.88
C ASP A 822 -18.71 -31.55 2.88
N ASN A 823 -17.80 -31.63 3.84
CA ASN A 823 -17.55 -30.61 4.86
C ASN A 823 -16.17 -30.77 5.50
N CYS A 824 -15.65 -29.70 6.09
CA CYS A 824 -14.37 -29.67 6.81
C CYS A 824 -14.37 -28.52 7.84
N SER A 825 -13.46 -28.54 8.81
CA SER A 825 -13.19 -27.41 9.69
C SER A 825 -12.06 -26.52 9.18
N PHE A 826 -12.06 -25.26 9.61
CA PHE A 826 -11.01 -24.31 9.30
C PHE A 826 -9.71 -24.70 10.00
N GLU A 827 -9.76 -25.12 11.26
CA GLU A 827 -8.55 -25.50 12.00
C GLU A 827 -7.89 -26.76 11.42
N GLU A 828 -8.64 -27.76 10.91
CA GLU A 828 -8.05 -28.90 10.18
C GLU A 828 -7.22 -28.43 8.97
N VAL A 829 -7.79 -27.56 8.13
CA VAL A 829 -7.11 -27.05 6.93
C VAL A 829 -5.98 -26.09 7.30
N ALA A 830 -6.12 -25.29 8.36
CA ALA A 830 -5.06 -24.39 8.81
C ALA A 830 -3.87 -25.13 9.40
N ASN A 831 -4.10 -26.19 10.18
CA ASN A 831 -3.05 -27.09 10.65
C ASN A 831 -2.35 -27.75 9.46
N ARG A 832 -3.10 -28.22 8.46
CA ARG A 832 -2.53 -28.82 7.25
C ARG A 832 -1.64 -27.85 6.45
N VAL A 833 -2.02 -26.58 6.38
CA VAL A 833 -1.17 -25.52 5.80
C VAL A 833 0.10 -25.28 6.63
N GLU A 834 0.00 -25.32 7.95
CA GLU A 834 1.15 -25.13 8.85
C GLU A 834 2.13 -26.32 8.80
N GLU A 835 1.63 -27.56 8.72
CA GLU A 835 2.43 -28.77 8.45
C GLU A 835 3.26 -28.61 7.18
N ILE A 836 2.62 -28.22 6.06
CA ILE A 836 3.30 -28.13 4.77
C ILE A 836 4.31 -26.96 4.73
N LEU A 837 4.02 -25.82 5.36
CA LEU A 837 4.87 -24.62 5.29
C LEU A 837 5.88 -24.49 6.43
N GLY A 838 5.76 -25.27 7.50
CA GLY A 838 6.50 -25.12 8.76
C GLY A 838 6.20 -23.80 9.50
N VAL A 839 5.20 -23.02 9.06
CA VAL A 839 4.83 -21.72 9.62
C VAL A 839 3.33 -21.46 9.52
N THR A 840 2.74 -20.81 10.53
CA THR A 840 1.32 -20.47 10.58
C THR A 840 0.91 -19.53 9.43
N ASN A 841 0.17 -20.04 8.44
CA ASN A 841 -0.39 -19.23 7.35
C ASN A 841 -1.90 -19.43 7.18
N ARG A 842 -2.66 -18.88 8.14
CA ARG A 842 -4.14 -18.94 8.15
C ARG A 842 -4.79 -18.24 6.94
N GLN A 843 -4.12 -17.31 6.27
CA GLN A 843 -4.71 -16.63 5.09
C GLN A 843 -4.78 -17.55 3.87
N SER A 844 -3.76 -18.40 3.65
CA SER A 844 -3.79 -19.42 2.58
C SER A 844 -4.91 -20.45 2.81
N ALA A 845 -5.11 -20.89 4.06
CA ALA A 845 -6.22 -21.77 4.43
C ALA A 845 -7.60 -21.13 4.13
N PHE A 846 -7.80 -19.87 4.54
CA PHE A 846 -9.03 -19.15 4.23
C PHE A 846 -9.26 -19.00 2.72
N LYS A 847 -8.23 -18.64 1.94
CA LYS A 847 -8.35 -18.49 0.49
C LYS A 847 -8.73 -19.81 -0.20
N ALA A 848 -8.08 -20.91 0.17
CA ALA A 848 -8.41 -22.23 -0.38
C ALA A 848 -9.87 -22.62 -0.08
N LEU A 849 -10.33 -22.39 1.15
CA LEU A 849 -11.68 -22.72 1.58
C LEU A 849 -12.76 -21.83 0.96
N TYR A 850 -12.59 -20.51 0.96
CA TYR A 850 -13.59 -19.59 0.39
C TYR A 850 -13.77 -19.74 -1.14
N ASP A 851 -12.74 -20.21 -1.85
CA ASP A 851 -12.82 -20.49 -3.28
C ASP A 851 -13.78 -21.66 -3.59
N ASP A 852 -13.73 -22.75 -2.82
CA ASP A 852 -14.38 -24.02 -3.16
C ASP A 852 -15.50 -24.45 -2.19
N TYR A 853 -15.65 -23.78 -1.03
CA TYR A 853 -16.61 -24.10 0.02
C TYR A 853 -17.42 -22.87 0.49
N VAL A 854 -18.59 -23.13 1.09
CA VAL A 854 -19.39 -22.13 1.81
C VAL A 854 -19.13 -22.25 3.30
N ARG A 855 -18.83 -21.13 3.96
CA ARG A 855 -18.60 -21.08 5.41
C ARG A 855 -19.94 -21.10 6.15
N ALA A 856 -20.20 -22.19 6.87
CA ALA A 856 -21.45 -22.38 7.58
C ALA A 856 -21.46 -21.72 8.97
N ASP A 857 -20.30 -21.65 9.64
CA ASP A 857 -20.15 -21.02 10.95
C ASP A 857 -18.69 -20.56 11.22
N VAL A 858 -18.30 -20.41 12.49
CA VAL A 858 -16.98 -19.87 12.87
C VAL A 858 -15.82 -20.73 12.38
N ASP A 859 -16.03 -22.05 12.29
CA ASP A 859 -14.99 -23.04 11.98
C ASP A 859 -15.42 -23.97 10.83
N ARG A 860 -16.71 -24.28 10.68
CA ARG A 860 -17.17 -25.25 9.68
C ARG A 860 -17.39 -24.65 8.28
N PHE A 861 -16.91 -25.37 7.28
CA PHE A 861 -17.13 -25.16 5.85
C PHE A 861 -17.89 -26.36 5.24
N VAL A 862 -18.77 -26.11 4.27
CA VAL A 862 -19.60 -27.12 3.59
C VAL A 862 -19.49 -26.98 2.07
N ALA A 863 -19.56 -28.09 1.36
CA ALA A 863 -19.42 -28.12 -0.09
C ALA A 863 -20.53 -27.31 -0.78
N ASN A 864 -20.20 -26.69 -1.91
CA ASN A 864 -21.12 -25.80 -2.64
C ASN A 864 -22.44 -26.48 -3.03
N HIS A 865 -22.45 -27.81 -3.21
CA HIS A 865 -23.65 -28.56 -3.61
C HIS A 865 -24.71 -28.70 -2.49
N TYR A 866 -24.38 -28.37 -1.23
CA TYR A 866 -25.34 -28.28 -0.13
C TYR A 866 -26.04 -26.91 -0.04
N VAL A 867 -25.64 -25.92 -0.88
CA VAL A 867 -26.08 -24.54 -0.75
C VAL A 867 -26.57 -23.99 -2.09
N GLU A 868 -27.86 -23.69 -2.16
CA GLU A 868 -28.49 -23.12 -3.35
C GLU A 868 -28.84 -21.64 -3.12
N PHE A 869 -28.05 -20.73 -3.69
CA PHE A 869 -28.29 -19.29 -3.56
C PHE A 869 -29.21 -18.77 -4.67
N LEU A 870 -30.39 -18.27 -4.32
CA LEU A 870 -31.23 -17.45 -5.21
C LEU A 870 -30.62 -16.05 -5.38
N VAL A 871 -29.51 -15.97 -6.13
CA VAL A 871 -28.61 -14.81 -6.20
C VAL A 871 -29.34 -13.49 -6.45
N ASP A 872 -30.24 -13.44 -7.43
CA ASP A 872 -30.95 -12.21 -7.81
C ASP A 872 -31.98 -11.77 -6.76
N GLU A 873 -32.50 -12.67 -5.93
CA GLU A 873 -33.38 -12.33 -4.80
C GLU A 873 -32.58 -11.84 -3.60
N ILE A 874 -31.46 -12.51 -3.29
CA ILE A 874 -30.56 -12.11 -2.22
C ILE A 874 -29.98 -10.70 -2.51
N ASP A 875 -29.52 -10.44 -3.73
CA ASP A 875 -29.01 -9.12 -4.13
C ASP A 875 -30.08 -8.01 -4.05
N ARG A 876 -31.36 -8.33 -4.29
CA ARG A 876 -32.47 -7.40 -4.03
C ARG A 876 -32.64 -7.13 -2.53
N VAL A 877 -32.61 -8.16 -1.68
CA VAL A 877 -32.68 -8.00 -0.22
C VAL A 877 -31.53 -7.12 0.27
N LEU A 878 -30.29 -7.40 -0.13
CA LEU A 878 -29.11 -6.61 0.19
C LEU A 878 -29.25 -5.14 -0.25
N SER A 879 -29.89 -4.87 -1.40
CA SER A 879 -30.15 -3.50 -1.85
C SER A 879 -31.13 -2.70 -0.98
N THR A 880 -31.97 -3.36 -0.18
CA THR A 880 -32.81 -2.67 0.82
C THR A 880 -32.08 -2.41 2.14
N ILE A 881 -30.95 -3.08 2.39
CA ILE A 881 -30.14 -2.94 3.61
C ILE A 881 -28.98 -1.95 3.39
N TYR A 882 -28.27 -2.09 2.28
CA TYR A 882 -27.13 -1.25 1.90
C TYR A 882 -27.55 -0.09 1.01
N ILE A 883 -28.46 0.75 1.53
CA ILE A 883 -29.03 1.93 0.85
C ILE A 883 -27.94 2.91 0.42
N HIS A 884 -26.91 3.09 1.25
CA HIS A 884 -25.73 3.93 0.97
C HIS A 884 -24.62 3.18 0.21
N LYS A 885 -24.99 2.18 -0.60
CA LYS A 885 -24.13 1.32 -1.44
C LYS A 885 -23.16 0.40 -0.70
N PHE A 886 -22.79 0.68 0.53
CA PHE A 886 -21.96 -0.20 1.36
C PHE A 886 -22.38 -0.19 2.83
N GLY A 887 -21.78 -1.08 3.62
CA GLY A 887 -21.90 -1.09 5.07
C GLY A 887 -21.17 -2.28 5.70
N ALA A 888 -21.15 -2.36 7.03
CA ALA A 888 -20.53 -3.49 7.71
C ALA A 888 -21.26 -4.82 7.41
N VAL A 889 -20.55 -5.95 7.45
CA VAL A 889 -21.18 -7.29 7.37
C VAL A 889 -22.28 -7.43 8.44
N LYS A 890 -22.02 -6.92 9.65
CA LYS A 890 -22.95 -6.97 10.80
C LYS A 890 -24.17 -6.04 10.68
N GLN A 891 -24.23 -5.17 9.69
CA GLN A 891 -25.39 -4.30 9.44
C GLN A 891 -26.64 -5.13 9.10
N VAL A 892 -26.47 -6.34 8.54
CA VAL A 892 -27.55 -7.33 8.42
C VAL A 892 -27.87 -7.87 9.82
N SER A 893 -28.82 -7.22 10.50
CA SER A 893 -29.26 -7.58 11.86
C SER A 893 -30.27 -8.75 11.89
N THR A 894 -30.85 -9.12 10.75
CA THR A 894 -31.78 -10.25 10.61
C THR A 894 -31.72 -10.83 9.20
N PHE A 895 -31.83 -12.16 9.11
CA PHE A 895 -31.87 -12.89 7.85
C PHE A 895 -33.28 -13.34 7.45
N ALA A 896 -34.34 -12.87 8.14
CA ALA A 896 -35.72 -13.31 7.90
C ALA A 896 -36.28 -12.98 6.51
N MET A 897 -35.66 -12.05 5.78
CA MET A 897 -36.01 -11.70 4.39
C MET A 897 -35.20 -12.47 3.34
N PHE A 898 -34.18 -13.24 3.74
CA PHE A 898 -33.32 -13.97 2.81
C PHE A 898 -34.01 -15.28 2.40
N PRO A 899 -33.98 -15.66 1.11
CA PRO A 899 -34.51 -16.95 0.65
C PRO A 899 -33.81 -18.14 1.29
N ILE A 900 -34.51 -19.26 1.43
CA ILE A 900 -33.92 -20.51 1.93
C ILE A 900 -32.84 -20.98 0.96
N CYS A 901 -31.63 -21.27 1.46
CA CYS A 901 -30.47 -21.69 0.66
C CYS A 901 -29.91 -23.07 1.05
N GLY A 902 -30.70 -23.93 1.68
CA GLY A 902 -30.26 -25.24 2.18
C GLY A 902 -29.67 -25.20 3.60
N ILE A 903 -28.92 -24.15 3.96
CA ILE A 903 -28.35 -23.95 5.30
C ILE A 903 -28.92 -22.72 6.03
N PRO A 904 -28.88 -22.65 7.38
CA PRO A 904 -29.35 -21.48 8.12
C PRO A 904 -28.48 -20.25 7.87
N TRP A 905 -29.10 -19.16 7.40
CA TRP A 905 -28.41 -17.89 7.18
C TRP A 905 -27.81 -17.31 8.47
N ASN A 906 -26.57 -16.86 8.35
CA ASN A 906 -25.83 -16.08 9.34
C ASN A 906 -24.75 -15.24 8.63
N HIS A 907 -23.95 -14.47 9.39
CA HIS A 907 -22.93 -13.60 8.82
C HIS A 907 -21.80 -14.34 8.07
N TYR A 908 -21.49 -15.59 8.42
CA TYR A 908 -20.49 -16.40 7.70
C TYR A 908 -21.01 -16.86 6.32
N VAL A 909 -22.27 -17.28 6.26
CA VAL A 909 -22.93 -17.63 4.98
C VAL A 909 -23.04 -16.40 4.08
N LEU A 910 -23.35 -15.23 4.67
CA LEU A 910 -23.35 -13.94 3.97
C LEU A 910 -21.97 -13.54 3.45
N GLU A 911 -20.91 -13.75 4.21
CA GLU A 911 -19.53 -13.53 3.75
C GLU A 911 -19.19 -14.41 2.54
N SER A 912 -19.46 -15.71 2.61
CA SER A 912 -19.24 -16.61 1.45
C SER A 912 -20.09 -16.21 0.24
N PHE A 913 -21.35 -15.81 0.44
CA PHE A 913 -22.20 -15.31 -0.64
C PHE A 913 -21.62 -14.05 -1.30
N CYS A 914 -21.23 -13.05 -0.51
CA CYS A 914 -20.65 -11.80 -1.02
C CYS A 914 -19.20 -11.96 -1.51
N TYR A 915 -18.48 -13.01 -1.12
CA TYR A 915 -17.16 -13.32 -1.65
C TYR A 915 -17.22 -13.82 -3.11
N LYS A 916 -18.11 -14.81 -3.38
CA LYS A 916 -18.08 -15.59 -4.64
C LYS A 916 -19.36 -15.50 -5.49
N TYR A 917 -20.53 -15.38 -4.87
CA TYR A 917 -21.82 -15.67 -5.54
C TYR A 917 -22.63 -14.43 -5.94
N SER A 918 -22.61 -13.37 -5.12
CA SER A 918 -23.36 -12.15 -5.40
C SER A 918 -22.95 -11.54 -6.74
N LYS A 919 -23.91 -11.11 -7.55
CA LYS A 919 -23.66 -10.36 -8.78
C LYS A 919 -23.36 -8.90 -8.45
N LYS A 920 -24.12 -8.34 -7.51
CA LYS A 920 -24.17 -6.91 -7.19
C LYS A 920 -23.20 -6.46 -6.09
N TYR A 921 -22.91 -7.31 -5.10
CA TYR A 921 -22.12 -6.97 -3.91
C TYR A 921 -20.82 -7.76 -3.84
N SER A 922 -19.80 -7.19 -3.19
CA SER A 922 -18.53 -7.85 -2.88
C SER A 922 -18.17 -7.71 -1.40
N LEU A 923 -17.53 -8.74 -0.85
CA LEU A 923 -16.93 -8.73 0.48
C LEU A 923 -15.55 -8.07 0.43
N HIS A 924 -15.31 -7.11 1.32
CA HIS A 924 -14.01 -6.48 1.55
C HIS A 924 -13.58 -6.71 3.00
N VAL A 925 -12.34 -7.18 3.19
CA VAL A 925 -11.73 -7.43 4.50
C VAL A 925 -10.24 -7.10 4.46
N ILE A 926 -9.67 -6.62 5.58
CA ILE A 926 -8.21 -6.44 5.72
C ILE A 926 -7.51 -7.80 5.78
N ASN A 927 -8.14 -8.76 6.45
CA ASN A 927 -7.72 -10.15 6.63
C ASN A 927 -8.99 -10.96 6.94
N TYR A 928 -9.06 -12.20 6.46
CA TYR A 928 -10.12 -13.12 6.87
C TYR A 928 -10.05 -13.36 8.38
N ASN A 929 -11.22 -13.41 9.02
CA ASN A 929 -11.34 -13.42 10.48
C ASN A 929 -12.55 -14.23 10.96
N ASN A 930 -12.62 -14.45 12.27
CA ASN A 930 -13.65 -15.21 12.96
C ASN A 930 -14.63 -14.32 13.76
N LYS A 931 -14.69 -13.02 13.43
CA LYS A 931 -15.52 -12.03 14.14
C LYS A 931 -16.60 -11.41 13.28
N ASN A 932 -16.73 -11.85 12.02
CA ASN A 932 -17.49 -11.22 10.97
C ASN A 932 -17.25 -9.71 10.85
N ALA A 933 -15.97 -9.32 10.88
CA ALA A 933 -15.56 -7.94 10.72
C ALA A 933 -15.13 -7.68 9.27
N GLY A 934 -15.77 -6.73 8.62
CA GLY A 934 -15.59 -6.46 7.19
C GLY A 934 -16.70 -5.57 6.63
N ILE A 935 -16.56 -5.23 5.36
CA ILE A 935 -17.49 -4.37 4.63
C ILE A 935 -18.09 -5.17 3.46
N ILE A 936 -19.40 -5.06 3.28
CA ILE A 936 -20.07 -5.47 2.04
C ILE A 936 -20.38 -4.19 1.26
N ALA A 937 -19.91 -4.13 0.01
CA ALA A 937 -20.08 -2.98 -0.86
C ALA A 937 -20.64 -3.39 -2.21
N GLU A 938 -21.47 -2.53 -2.81
CA GLU A 938 -21.91 -2.66 -4.19
C GLU A 938 -20.66 -2.60 -5.09
N LYS A 939 -20.51 -3.54 -6.03
CA LYS A 939 -19.29 -3.64 -6.88
C LYS A 939 -19.05 -2.37 -7.71
N THR A 940 -20.12 -1.61 -8.00
CA THR A 940 -20.06 -0.31 -8.71
C THR A 940 -19.73 0.88 -7.81
N PHE A 941 -19.53 0.69 -6.50
CA PHE A 941 -19.21 1.79 -5.59
C PHE A 941 -17.76 2.26 -5.71
N ASN A 942 -16.85 1.38 -6.15
CA ASN A 942 -15.44 1.67 -6.50
C ASN A 942 -14.66 2.48 -5.44
N LYS A 943 -14.93 2.22 -4.15
CA LYS A 943 -14.19 2.78 -3.02
C LYS A 943 -13.33 1.71 -2.36
N SER A 944 -12.11 2.10 -1.98
CA SER A 944 -11.22 1.26 -1.18
C SER A 944 -11.76 1.04 0.23
N TYR A 945 -11.23 0.02 0.92
CA TYR A 945 -11.59 -0.25 2.32
C TYR A 945 -11.36 0.98 3.22
N ASP A 946 -10.22 1.64 3.04
CA ASP A 946 -9.83 2.85 3.76
C ASP A 946 -10.81 4.01 3.52
N GLU A 947 -11.19 4.28 2.27
CA GLU A 947 -12.19 5.31 1.96
C GLU A 947 -13.57 4.98 2.56
N MET A 948 -13.99 3.72 2.53
CA MET A 948 -15.26 3.30 3.13
C MET A 948 -15.26 3.47 4.66
N LEU A 949 -14.12 3.23 5.32
CA LEU A 949 -13.94 3.56 6.74
C LEU A 949 -14.00 5.07 6.98
N ALA A 950 -13.30 5.88 6.18
CA ALA A 950 -13.30 7.34 6.31
C ALA A 950 -14.71 7.95 6.13
N ILE A 951 -15.48 7.48 5.13
CA ILE A 951 -16.88 7.87 4.91
C ILE A 951 -17.76 7.46 6.12
N THR A 952 -17.56 6.26 6.65
CA THR A 952 -18.28 5.78 7.86
C THR A 952 -17.96 6.65 9.07
N MET A 953 -16.68 7.01 9.26
CA MET A 953 -16.21 7.88 10.34
C MET A 953 -16.79 9.28 10.21
N ALA A 954 -16.75 9.88 9.01
CA ALA A 954 -17.30 11.21 8.72
C ALA A 954 -18.79 11.27 9.05
N ASN A 955 -19.58 10.30 8.57
CA ASN A 955 -21.02 10.19 8.80
C ASN A 955 -21.42 9.75 10.22
N SER A 956 -20.46 9.39 11.08
CA SER A 956 -20.75 9.03 12.48
C SER A 956 -20.88 10.28 13.36
N ASN A 957 -21.67 10.19 14.44
CA ASN A 957 -21.73 11.23 15.47
C ASN A 957 -20.57 11.14 16.49
N VAL A 958 -19.56 10.30 16.23
CA VAL A 958 -18.43 10.08 17.13
C VAL A 958 -17.37 11.16 16.91
N GLU A 959 -16.76 11.66 17.98
CA GLU A 959 -15.64 12.61 17.84
C GLU A 959 -14.44 11.92 17.16
N LEU A 960 -13.81 12.59 16.18
CA LEU A 960 -12.73 12.04 15.35
C LEU A 960 -11.39 11.98 16.10
N LYS A 961 -11.39 11.28 17.24
CA LYS A 961 -10.22 10.93 18.05
C LYS A 961 -9.99 9.42 17.96
N LYS A 962 -8.72 9.03 17.89
CA LYS A 962 -8.24 7.64 17.78
C LYS A 962 -8.88 6.70 18.82
N ASP A 963 -8.95 7.17 20.05
CA ASP A 963 -9.43 6.40 21.20
C ASP A 963 -10.95 6.15 21.16
N LEU A 964 -11.72 6.91 20.38
CA LEU A 964 -13.18 6.79 20.25
C LEU A 964 -13.59 6.11 18.93
N ILE A 965 -12.87 6.41 17.84
CA ILE A 965 -13.16 5.85 16.53
C ILE A 965 -12.78 4.38 16.40
N ILE A 966 -11.65 3.95 16.98
CA ILE A 966 -11.24 2.53 16.90
C ILE A 966 -12.27 1.60 17.58
N PRO A 967 -12.75 1.88 18.82
CA PRO A 967 -13.85 1.12 19.41
C PRO A 967 -15.10 1.15 18.55
N TYR A 968 -15.56 2.33 18.12
CA TYR A 968 -16.74 2.48 17.27
C TYR A 968 -16.70 1.60 16.01
N LEU A 969 -15.58 1.61 15.27
CA LEU A 969 -15.41 0.77 14.08
C LEU A 969 -15.36 -0.74 14.42
N CYS A 970 -14.80 -1.11 15.58
CA CYS A 970 -14.79 -2.51 16.02
C CYS A 970 -16.20 -3.01 16.42
N GLU A 971 -16.92 -2.21 17.19
CA GLU A 971 -18.27 -2.51 17.70
C GLU A 971 -19.29 -2.62 16.57
N ASN A 972 -19.23 -1.69 15.61
CA ASN A 972 -20.11 -1.71 14.43
C ASN A 972 -19.68 -2.74 13.37
N GLY A 973 -18.62 -3.53 13.61
CA GLY A 973 -18.23 -4.65 12.74
C GLY A 973 -17.39 -4.27 11.52
N PHE A 974 -16.86 -3.06 11.45
CA PHE A 974 -15.93 -2.62 10.40
C PHE A 974 -14.49 -3.08 10.65
N LEU A 975 -14.08 -3.33 11.90
CA LEU A 975 -12.72 -3.77 12.25
C LEU A 975 -12.72 -4.99 13.20
N GLY A 976 -11.82 -5.95 12.95
CA GLY A 976 -11.69 -7.16 13.78
C GLY A 976 -10.70 -7.04 14.94
N LYS A 977 -9.83 -6.02 14.92
CA LYS A 977 -8.76 -5.77 15.91
C LYS A 977 -8.61 -4.26 16.12
N SER A 978 -8.24 -3.87 17.34
CA SER A 978 -8.05 -2.47 17.74
C SER A 978 -6.72 -1.83 17.31
N ARG A 979 -5.91 -2.52 16.49
CA ARG A 979 -4.73 -1.93 15.86
C ARG A 979 -4.97 -1.83 14.37
N TYR A 980 -5.01 -0.59 13.87
CA TYR A 980 -5.05 -0.29 12.44
C TYR A 980 -3.99 0.78 12.15
N GLY A 981 -3.02 0.44 11.28
CA GLY A 981 -1.83 1.28 11.07
C GLY A 981 -2.14 2.66 10.50
N LYS A 982 -3.12 2.73 9.59
CA LYS A 982 -3.53 3.96 8.88
C LYS A 982 -4.58 4.79 9.61
N ILE A 983 -4.91 4.49 10.87
CA ILE A 983 -6.04 5.14 11.55
C ILE A 983 -5.89 6.66 11.67
N ASP A 984 -4.66 7.17 11.79
CA ASP A 984 -4.39 8.60 11.89
C ASP A 984 -4.63 9.31 10.54
N GLU A 985 -4.32 8.65 9.42
CA GLU A 985 -4.65 9.08 8.06
C GLU A 985 -6.17 9.08 7.83
N LEU A 986 -6.86 8.02 8.27
CA LEU A 986 -8.33 7.91 8.18
C LEU A 986 -9.04 9.00 8.97
N ILE A 987 -8.54 9.37 10.16
CA ILE A 987 -9.09 10.44 10.98
C ILE A 987 -9.03 11.77 10.21
N LYS A 988 -7.89 12.06 9.58
CA LYS A 988 -7.73 13.27 8.78
C LYS A 988 -8.69 13.28 7.59
N LYS A 989 -8.79 12.19 6.81
CA LYS A 989 -9.74 12.07 5.70
C LYS A 989 -11.20 12.21 6.15
N ALA A 990 -11.54 11.70 7.33
CA ALA A 990 -12.88 11.84 7.90
C ALA A 990 -13.19 13.26 8.42
N GLN A 991 -12.18 14.04 8.83
CA GLN A 991 -12.33 15.46 9.17
C GLN A 991 -12.62 16.28 7.91
N GLU A 992 -11.82 16.09 6.86
CA GLU A 992 -12.01 16.72 5.55
C GLU A 992 -13.42 16.43 4.98
N LEU A 993 -13.94 15.20 5.16
CA LEU A 993 -15.30 14.78 4.78
C LEU A 993 -16.43 15.28 5.71
N ARG A 994 -16.14 15.93 6.83
CA ARG A 994 -17.15 16.62 7.68
C ARG A 994 -17.21 18.13 7.44
N GLU A 995 -16.13 18.70 6.91
CA GLU A 995 -15.97 20.14 6.70
C GLU A 995 -16.41 20.59 5.29
N GLY A 996 -16.49 19.64 4.34
CA GLY A 996 -17.05 19.84 2.98
C GLY A 996 -18.45 19.27 2.80
#